data_AF-A0A0K1PPX0-F1
#
_entry.id   AF-A0A0K1PPX0-F1
#
_cell.length_a   1.000
_cell.length_b   1.000
_cell.length_c   1.000
_cell.angle_alpha   90.00
_cell.angle_beta   90.00
_cell.angle_gamma   90.00
#
_symmetry.space_group_name_H-M   'P 1'
#
loop_
_entity.id
_entity.type
_entity.pdbx_description
1 polymer ?
#
loop_
_entity_poly.entity_id
_entity_poly.type
_entity_poly.pdbx_seq_one_letter_code
_entity_poly.pdbx_strand_id
1 'polypeptide(L)'
;MSNKRPTPAAVPSKAFFDTADDCWALGEKDSQGRKIGVWNYWRKDGTHECDEEWGDGTTRLTYRRFHPNGPESQSGTKDLKRDVWMGTMRWTKADTDSVEDRYFPPGPKNARAFEFVYDDRGRVITERLFDKDGARITHGGQPFPAERPASVDENAILTAHNQWRSAVHTLDLDEYLGDYRVWDRNGTLLEQRVYGDDGKMQRLEEYKNGALWMTKVYDGGELTQSFYRTRKGESVLRSSMLYRNEQNDRRETLYDKDGKPLYSVRLEKVTETHERRYYDDVLVFEAKWSAKSRREKHAPDVKYFDGKSVLIDYRSDGKGSGVFTLYRRDGSVEATLNGVAEASLSESGNWDTFLPGFASYESDRKITDVEYVRDAFLIQVDEDRFEEAVAKVVVPRQLKAIEAINWKKSRSADKYAKLDKLLVVMLTSDKNLARRASDAIWSAIEEQDCVFDATYDVALTLTRLAPSLKGKFRQRAMRELAKIVCLPALPDQLPKRYESLEQELRAELALLESYARSHDSASGREVLHVLSLLNEPAVPRERVVDEGASVETRAFSACALAACKGQSKAQRDKAIATLEKAFSTEKDVGVRGVLGVLVAMMRGEAGPRNEAIDALLLQYVVQPARQAELHDAWEPVIRFLGDDIESMLFRAVPEKRRREHIESVIDGLTRRNSLEQVNDLDIIFKTLFDEGEDTKLSPLHRKALHAVADVVDKNVGFVNQGEIFQNHGLPWDSFALRELAKNGRPARARD
;
A
#
# COMPACT_ATOMS: atom_id res chain seq x y z
N MET A 1 44.80 -27.53 -63.01
CA MET A 1 44.12 -26.83 -64.12
C MET A 1 43.02 -25.99 -63.50
N SER A 2 43.18 -24.67 -63.50
CA SER A 2 42.19 -23.74 -62.94
C SER A 2 40.94 -23.76 -63.82
N ASN A 3 39.82 -24.25 -63.28
CA ASN A 3 38.50 -24.13 -63.90
C ASN A 3 38.13 -22.64 -63.93
N LYS A 4 38.57 -21.93 -64.97
CA LYS A 4 38.21 -20.54 -65.22
C LYS A 4 36.70 -20.49 -65.46
N ARG A 5 35.94 -19.99 -64.48
CA ARG A 5 34.48 -19.82 -64.62
C ARG A 5 34.19 -18.96 -65.85
N PRO A 6 33.21 -19.31 -66.70
CA PRO A 6 32.82 -18.47 -67.81
C PRO A 6 32.31 -17.12 -67.28
N THR A 7 32.87 -16.03 -67.80
CA THR A 7 32.45 -14.66 -67.46
C THR A 7 31.07 -14.39 -68.07
N PRO A 8 30.05 -13.99 -67.27
CA PRO A 8 28.73 -13.64 -67.79
C PRO A 8 28.79 -12.49 -68.80
N ALA A 9 27.87 -12.46 -69.76
CA ALA A 9 27.89 -11.47 -70.85
C ALA A 9 27.78 -10.00 -70.38
N ALA A 10 27.14 -9.76 -69.24
CA ALA A 10 26.98 -8.44 -68.64
C ALA A 10 28.22 -7.95 -67.86
N VAL A 11 29.19 -8.84 -67.60
CA VAL A 11 30.41 -8.52 -66.85
C VAL A 11 31.50 -8.06 -67.82
N PRO A 12 32.16 -6.91 -67.59
CA PRO A 12 33.25 -6.45 -68.44
C PRO A 12 34.38 -7.47 -68.54
N SER A 13 34.96 -7.63 -69.74
CA SER A 13 36.01 -8.63 -70.00
C SER A 13 37.29 -8.44 -69.17
N LYS A 14 37.50 -7.24 -68.61
CA LYS A 14 38.62 -6.92 -67.71
C LYS A 14 38.36 -7.25 -66.24
N ALA A 15 37.11 -7.56 -65.86
CA ALA A 15 36.78 -7.93 -64.50
C ALA A 15 37.40 -9.31 -64.16
N PHE A 16 37.76 -9.50 -62.89
CA PHE A 16 38.23 -10.78 -62.38
C PHE A 16 37.23 -11.34 -61.37
N PHE A 17 37.18 -12.67 -61.24
CA PHE A 17 36.33 -13.31 -60.23
C PHE A 17 37.05 -13.29 -58.88
N ASP A 18 36.50 -12.57 -57.90
CA ASP A 18 36.95 -12.60 -56.52
C ASP A 18 36.31 -13.79 -55.81
N THR A 19 37.11 -14.81 -55.52
CA THR A 19 36.63 -16.02 -54.87
C THR A 19 36.31 -15.83 -53.38
N ALA A 20 36.84 -14.78 -52.74
CA ALA A 20 36.57 -14.51 -51.33
C ALA A 20 35.16 -13.95 -51.15
N ASP A 21 34.79 -13.00 -52.01
CA ASP A 21 33.47 -12.36 -52.00
C ASP A 21 32.46 -13.02 -52.97
N ASP A 22 32.93 -14.02 -53.73
CA ASP A 22 32.15 -14.85 -54.65
C ASP A 22 31.41 -14.03 -55.74
N CYS A 23 32.08 -12.96 -56.18
CA CYS A 23 31.60 -11.96 -57.14
C CYS A 23 32.66 -11.68 -58.22
N TRP A 24 32.27 -10.97 -59.28
CA TRP A 24 33.20 -10.37 -60.24
C TRP A 24 33.52 -8.95 -59.81
N ALA A 25 34.78 -8.53 -59.90
CA ALA A 25 35.23 -7.21 -59.50
C ALA A 25 36.04 -6.53 -60.61
N LEU A 26 35.90 -5.21 -60.74
CA LEU A 26 36.69 -4.35 -61.62
C LEU A 26 36.99 -3.03 -60.91
N GLY A 27 38.27 -2.71 -60.78
CA GLY A 27 38.75 -1.44 -60.24
C GLY A 27 40.27 -1.33 -60.30
N GLU A 28 40.80 -0.21 -59.84
CA GLU A 28 42.23 0.08 -59.85
C GLU A 28 42.84 -0.06 -58.45
N LYS A 29 44.11 -0.48 -58.41
CA LYS A 29 44.91 -0.50 -57.19
C LYS A 29 46.11 0.43 -57.35
N ASP A 30 46.49 1.09 -56.26
CA ASP A 30 47.72 1.89 -56.23
C ASP A 30 48.98 1.00 -56.17
N SER A 31 50.16 1.64 -56.17
CA SER A 31 51.45 0.95 -56.07
C SER A 31 51.65 0.11 -54.79
N GLN A 32 50.82 0.33 -53.77
CA GLN A 32 50.82 -0.41 -52.50
C GLN A 32 49.75 -1.51 -52.47
N GLY A 33 48.98 -1.69 -53.56
CA GLY A 33 47.92 -2.67 -53.66
C GLY A 33 46.60 -2.26 -53.00
N ARG A 34 46.46 -0.99 -52.58
CA ARG A 34 45.23 -0.44 -52.00
C ARG A 34 44.23 -0.09 -53.11
N LYS A 35 42.94 -0.30 -52.87
CA LYS A 35 41.87 0.09 -53.80
C LYS A 35 41.84 1.62 -53.95
N ILE A 36 41.76 2.10 -55.18
CA ILE A 36 41.59 3.53 -55.53
C ILE A 36 40.49 3.68 -56.60
N GLY A 37 39.90 4.87 -56.69
CA GLY A 37 38.84 5.19 -57.64
C GLY A 37 37.57 4.33 -57.48
N VAL A 38 36.82 4.17 -58.57
CA VAL A 38 35.58 3.38 -58.59
C VAL A 38 35.90 1.89 -58.72
N TRP A 39 35.35 1.09 -57.79
CA TRP A 39 35.28 -0.35 -57.88
C TRP A 39 33.84 -0.78 -58.13
N ASN A 40 33.64 -1.57 -59.18
CA ASN A 40 32.34 -2.11 -59.56
C ASN A 40 32.34 -3.63 -59.33
N TYR A 41 31.24 -4.16 -58.80
CA TYR A 41 31.08 -5.57 -58.50
C TYR A 41 29.82 -6.14 -59.17
N TRP A 42 29.90 -7.39 -59.62
CA TRP A 42 28.79 -8.13 -60.20
C TRP A 42 28.66 -9.50 -59.54
N ARG A 43 27.42 -9.97 -59.36
CA ARG A 43 27.15 -11.32 -58.85
C ARG A 43 27.62 -12.39 -59.83
N LYS A 44 27.59 -13.66 -59.40
CA LYS A 44 27.89 -14.83 -60.24
C LYS A 44 27.15 -14.87 -61.57
N ASP A 45 25.90 -14.42 -61.58
CA ASP A 45 25.04 -14.40 -62.77
C ASP A 45 25.29 -13.19 -63.68
N GLY A 46 26.13 -12.26 -63.25
CA GLY A 46 26.49 -11.04 -63.97
C GLY A 46 25.61 -9.84 -63.67
N THR A 47 24.63 -9.95 -62.76
CA THR A 47 23.86 -8.78 -62.30
C THR A 47 24.73 -7.84 -61.47
N HIS A 48 24.53 -6.53 -61.62
CA HIS A 48 25.30 -5.53 -60.88
C HIS A 48 25.01 -5.61 -59.38
N GLU A 49 26.05 -5.68 -58.56
CA GLU A 49 25.96 -5.91 -57.13
C GLU A 49 26.26 -4.65 -56.34
N CYS A 50 27.40 -3.99 -56.60
CA CYS A 50 27.92 -2.94 -55.73
C CYS A 50 28.82 -1.96 -56.49
N ASP A 51 28.78 -0.69 -56.08
CA ASP A 51 29.76 0.34 -56.39
C ASP A 51 30.44 0.82 -55.11
N GLU A 52 31.77 0.87 -55.16
CA GLU A 52 32.59 1.44 -54.09
C GLU A 52 33.49 2.55 -54.67
N GLU A 53 33.29 3.79 -54.26
CA GLU A 53 34.16 4.90 -54.62
C GLU A 53 35.19 5.14 -53.53
N TRP A 54 36.44 4.73 -53.80
CA TRP A 54 37.56 4.78 -52.87
C TRP A 54 38.36 6.08 -52.94
N GLY A 55 38.16 6.93 -53.96
CA GLY A 55 38.97 8.14 -54.17
C GLY A 55 40.47 7.81 -54.23
N ASP A 56 41.27 8.40 -53.34
CA ASP A 56 42.70 8.11 -53.19
C ASP A 56 43.01 6.88 -52.32
N GLY A 57 41.97 6.20 -51.83
CA GLY A 57 42.06 5.01 -50.99
C GLY A 57 42.40 5.28 -49.52
N THR A 58 42.44 6.54 -49.07
CA THR A 58 42.92 6.89 -47.72
C THR A 58 41.95 7.70 -46.87
N THR A 59 40.99 8.39 -47.49
CA THR A 59 40.13 9.37 -46.79
C THR A 59 38.71 8.85 -46.59
N ARG A 60 38.01 8.51 -47.67
CA ARG A 60 36.59 8.20 -47.64
C ARG A 60 36.25 7.09 -48.63
N LEU A 61 35.33 6.21 -48.22
CA LEU A 61 34.65 5.25 -49.08
C LEU A 61 33.18 5.64 -49.19
N THR A 62 32.66 5.81 -50.41
CA THR A 62 31.21 5.82 -50.64
C THR A 62 30.80 4.46 -51.17
N TYR A 63 29.79 3.86 -50.56
CA TYR A 63 29.35 2.51 -50.83
C TYR A 63 27.89 2.54 -51.31
N ARG A 64 27.59 1.81 -52.39
CA ARG A 64 26.23 1.57 -52.88
C ARG A 64 26.08 0.11 -53.28
N ARG A 65 25.06 -0.57 -52.80
CA ARG A 65 24.72 -1.94 -53.17
C ARG A 65 23.36 -1.94 -53.85
N PHE A 66 23.15 -2.81 -54.82
CA PHE A 66 21.95 -2.84 -55.65
C PHE A 66 21.22 -4.17 -55.50
N HIS A 67 19.90 -4.19 -55.61
CA HIS A 67 19.12 -5.41 -55.81
C HIS A 67 19.41 -6.01 -57.21
N PRO A 68 19.16 -7.31 -57.45
CA PRO A 68 19.38 -7.92 -58.77
C PRO A 68 18.62 -7.26 -59.92
N ASN A 69 17.49 -6.60 -59.63
CA ASN A 69 16.70 -5.84 -60.60
C ASN A 69 17.20 -4.40 -60.82
N GLY A 70 18.23 -3.93 -60.12
CA GLY A 70 18.90 -2.65 -60.35
C GLY A 70 18.73 -1.54 -59.30
N PRO A 71 17.59 -1.38 -58.60
CA PRO A 71 17.44 -0.39 -57.53
C PRO A 71 18.46 -0.55 -56.39
N GLU A 72 18.81 0.54 -55.72
CA GLU A 72 19.73 0.54 -54.59
C GLU A 72 19.12 -0.19 -53.37
N SER A 73 19.84 -1.19 -52.85
CA SER A 73 19.51 -1.90 -51.61
C SER A 73 20.19 -1.31 -50.39
N GLN A 74 21.40 -0.75 -50.54
CA GLN A 74 22.13 -0.10 -49.47
C GLN A 74 22.96 1.08 -49.97
N SER A 75 23.14 2.10 -49.14
CA SER A 75 24.16 3.13 -49.38
C SER A 75 24.69 3.75 -48.10
N GLY A 76 25.94 4.19 -48.14
CA GLY A 76 26.56 4.85 -46.99
C GLY A 76 27.95 5.42 -47.27
N THR A 77 28.55 5.98 -46.23
CA THR A 77 29.90 6.55 -46.27
C THR A 77 30.73 6.05 -45.10
N LYS A 78 31.97 5.62 -45.37
CA LYS A 78 32.95 5.22 -44.35
C LYS A 78 34.14 6.18 -44.33
N ASP A 79 34.57 6.61 -43.14
CA ASP A 79 35.89 7.20 -42.90
C ASP A 79 36.93 6.08 -42.90
N LEU A 80 37.82 6.06 -43.89
CA LEU A 80 38.81 4.99 -44.02
C LEU A 80 39.97 5.13 -43.03
N LYS A 81 40.23 6.34 -42.52
CA LYS A 81 41.30 6.58 -41.55
C LYS A 81 40.92 6.12 -40.15
N ARG A 82 39.65 6.33 -39.78
CA ARG A 82 39.08 5.90 -38.49
C ARG A 82 38.44 4.51 -38.55
N ASP A 83 38.22 4.00 -39.75
CA ASP A 83 37.51 2.75 -40.03
C ASP A 83 36.06 2.72 -39.52
N VAL A 84 35.35 3.85 -39.60
CA VAL A 84 33.98 4.00 -39.07
C VAL A 84 32.99 4.50 -40.13
N TRP A 85 31.72 4.09 -40.03
CA TRP A 85 30.65 4.69 -40.81
C TRP A 85 30.38 6.14 -40.35
N MET A 86 30.02 7.02 -41.28
CA MET A 86 29.69 8.42 -41.00
C MET A 86 28.44 8.85 -41.78
N GLY A 87 27.65 9.74 -41.18
CA GLY A 87 26.42 10.24 -41.82
C GLY A 87 25.37 9.15 -41.95
N THR A 88 24.57 9.17 -43.01
CA THR A 88 23.48 8.19 -43.17
C THR A 88 23.98 6.91 -43.86
N MET A 89 23.76 5.76 -43.21
CA MET A 89 23.68 4.46 -43.87
C MET A 89 22.22 4.12 -44.07
N ARG A 90 21.83 3.80 -45.31
CA ARG A 90 20.46 3.51 -45.69
C ARG A 90 20.35 2.10 -46.23
N TRP A 91 19.30 1.39 -45.83
CA TRP A 91 18.86 0.11 -46.41
C TRP A 91 17.48 0.31 -47.03
N THR A 92 17.26 -0.23 -48.23
CA THR A 92 15.98 -0.18 -48.94
C THR A 92 15.60 -1.61 -49.33
N LYS A 93 14.33 -1.97 -49.18
CA LYS A 93 13.79 -3.25 -49.68
C LYS A 93 13.35 -3.10 -51.12
N ALA A 94 13.44 -4.19 -51.86
CA ALA A 94 12.78 -4.28 -53.16
C ALA A 94 11.25 -4.45 -52.99
N ASP A 95 10.52 -4.12 -54.05
CA ASP A 95 9.07 -4.39 -54.14
C ASP A 95 8.75 -5.89 -54.29
N THR A 96 9.74 -6.66 -54.72
CA THR A 96 9.70 -8.12 -54.91
C THR A 96 10.78 -8.78 -54.06
N ASP A 97 10.64 -10.08 -53.78
CA ASP A 97 11.65 -10.84 -53.04
C ASP A 97 13.06 -10.65 -53.62
N SER A 98 13.98 -10.20 -52.79
CA SER A 98 15.37 -9.97 -53.18
C SER A 98 16.34 -10.66 -52.25
N VAL A 99 17.41 -11.24 -52.81
CA VAL A 99 18.52 -11.80 -52.02
C VAL A 99 19.19 -10.76 -51.14
N GLU A 100 19.03 -9.47 -51.46
CA GLU A 100 19.59 -8.36 -50.67
C GLU A 100 18.76 -8.00 -49.45
N ASP A 101 17.49 -8.40 -49.39
CA ASP A 101 16.61 -8.13 -48.23
C ASP A 101 17.12 -8.83 -46.95
N ARG A 102 18.01 -9.82 -47.08
CA ARG A 102 18.70 -10.48 -45.96
C ARG A 102 19.56 -9.52 -45.11
N TYR A 103 19.97 -8.39 -45.69
CA TYR A 103 20.76 -7.36 -45.01
C TYR A 103 19.90 -6.24 -44.43
N PHE A 104 18.58 -6.25 -44.68
CA PHE A 104 17.68 -5.23 -44.16
C PHE A 104 17.55 -5.38 -42.63
N PRO A 105 17.78 -4.31 -41.84
CA PRO A 105 17.69 -4.39 -40.39
C PRO A 105 16.31 -4.85 -39.89
N PRO A 106 16.22 -5.53 -38.73
CA PRO A 106 14.94 -5.91 -38.14
C PRO A 106 14.02 -4.69 -37.93
N GLY A 107 12.76 -4.80 -38.36
CA GLY A 107 11.79 -3.71 -38.29
C GLY A 107 10.35 -4.17 -38.56
N PRO A 108 9.37 -3.26 -38.49
CA PRO A 108 7.97 -3.58 -38.76
C PRO A 108 7.78 -4.02 -40.22
N LYS A 109 6.76 -4.86 -40.47
CA LYS A 109 6.54 -5.48 -41.79
C LYS A 109 6.36 -4.48 -42.93
N ASN A 110 5.81 -3.30 -42.63
CA ASN A 110 5.57 -2.24 -43.61
C ASN A 110 6.78 -1.30 -43.84
N ALA A 111 7.91 -1.50 -43.13
CA ALA A 111 9.14 -0.75 -43.41
C ALA A 111 9.74 -1.16 -44.77
N ARG A 112 9.99 -0.15 -45.60
CA ARG A 112 10.64 -0.26 -46.90
C ARG A 112 12.00 0.41 -46.97
N ALA A 113 12.28 1.37 -46.10
CA ALA A 113 13.64 1.83 -45.88
C ALA A 113 13.96 1.96 -44.39
N PHE A 114 15.23 1.78 -44.07
CA PHE A 114 15.80 1.93 -42.74
C PHE A 114 17.04 2.83 -42.87
N GLU A 115 17.18 3.84 -42.02
CA GLU A 115 18.39 4.66 -41.91
C GLU A 115 19.00 4.56 -40.52
N PHE A 116 20.32 4.35 -40.47
CA PHE A 116 21.15 4.66 -39.31
C PHE A 116 21.92 5.94 -39.61
N VAL A 117 21.90 6.88 -38.67
CA VAL A 117 22.69 8.11 -38.76
C VAL A 117 23.85 8.01 -37.78
N TYR A 118 25.06 8.08 -38.32
CA TYR A 118 26.32 8.01 -37.60
C TYR A 118 26.91 9.40 -37.36
N ASP A 119 27.51 9.59 -36.19
CA ASP A 119 28.40 10.72 -35.95
C ASP A 119 29.82 10.50 -36.51
N ASP A 120 30.74 11.43 -36.25
CA ASP A 120 32.10 11.37 -36.76
C ASP A 120 32.98 10.31 -36.07
N ARG A 121 32.45 9.65 -35.02
CA ARG A 121 33.11 8.55 -34.29
C ARG A 121 32.52 7.19 -34.63
N GLY A 122 31.59 7.10 -35.59
CA GLY A 122 30.95 5.83 -35.94
C GLY A 122 29.85 5.38 -35.00
N ARG A 123 29.31 6.27 -34.17
CA ARG A 123 28.24 5.94 -33.24
C ARG A 123 26.89 6.26 -33.86
N VAL A 124 25.91 5.38 -33.69
CA VAL A 124 24.55 5.60 -34.14
C VAL A 124 23.87 6.59 -33.20
N ILE A 125 23.43 7.74 -33.74
CA ILE A 125 22.77 8.81 -32.98
C ILE A 125 21.25 8.87 -33.19
N THR A 126 20.74 8.31 -34.29
CA THR A 126 19.30 8.15 -34.53
C THR A 126 19.03 7.08 -35.58
N GLU A 127 17.83 6.52 -35.52
CA GLU A 127 17.27 5.58 -36.49
C GLU A 127 16.03 6.19 -37.17
N ARG A 128 15.79 5.85 -38.43
CA ARG A 128 14.59 6.29 -39.15
C ARG A 128 14.05 5.17 -40.03
N LEU A 129 12.74 4.98 -40.01
CA LEU A 129 12.06 4.00 -40.83
C LEU A 129 11.08 4.70 -41.76
N PHE A 130 10.94 4.16 -42.96
CA PHE A 130 10.04 4.70 -43.98
C PHE A 130 9.19 3.58 -44.56
N ASP A 131 7.93 3.90 -44.89
CA ASP A 131 7.05 3.02 -45.63
C ASP A 131 7.33 3.06 -47.14
N LYS A 132 6.49 2.37 -47.92
CA LYS A 132 6.59 2.27 -49.39
C LYS A 132 6.39 3.62 -50.10
N ASP A 133 5.70 4.56 -49.48
CA ASP A 133 5.40 5.86 -50.06
C ASP A 133 6.48 6.88 -49.66
N GLY A 134 7.50 6.43 -48.91
CA GLY A 134 8.58 7.26 -48.40
C GLY A 134 8.19 8.07 -47.17
N ALA A 135 7.02 7.84 -46.59
CA ALA A 135 6.60 8.51 -45.36
C ALA A 135 7.29 7.86 -44.14
N ARG A 136 7.68 8.69 -43.17
CA ARG A 136 8.33 8.20 -41.96
C ARG A 136 7.32 7.39 -41.13
N ILE A 137 7.78 6.27 -40.58
CA ILE A 137 7.00 5.42 -39.68
C ILE A 137 7.74 5.17 -38.37
N THR A 138 7.02 4.72 -37.35
CA THR A 138 7.55 4.31 -36.05
C THR A 138 8.12 2.89 -36.11
N HIS A 139 8.79 2.43 -35.04
CA HIS A 139 9.19 1.02 -34.93
C HIS A 139 8.00 0.05 -34.81
N GLY A 140 6.80 0.54 -34.48
CA GLY A 140 5.57 -0.24 -34.52
C GLY A 140 4.89 -0.26 -35.89
N GLY A 141 5.42 0.48 -36.88
CA GLY A 141 4.87 0.57 -38.23
C GLY A 141 3.75 1.60 -38.41
N GLN A 142 3.42 2.38 -37.38
CA GLN A 142 2.43 3.46 -37.49
C GLN A 142 3.05 4.68 -38.18
N PRO A 143 2.23 5.57 -38.78
CA PRO A 143 2.73 6.86 -39.28
C PRO A 143 3.48 7.62 -38.18
N PHE A 144 4.64 8.17 -38.54
CA PHE A 144 5.39 9.00 -37.62
C PHE A 144 4.58 10.27 -37.31
N PRO A 145 4.59 10.77 -36.05
CA PRO A 145 3.79 11.91 -35.65
C PRO A 145 4.14 13.15 -36.47
N ALA A 146 3.13 13.96 -36.81
CA ALA A 146 3.36 15.25 -37.46
C ALA A 146 4.13 16.21 -36.55
N GLU A 147 3.90 16.13 -35.23
CA GLU A 147 4.53 16.98 -34.24
C GLU A 147 5.28 16.15 -33.20
N ARG A 148 6.54 16.51 -32.97
CA ARG A 148 7.36 16.04 -31.85
C ARG A 148 7.29 17.11 -30.75
N PRO A 149 7.01 16.77 -29.49
CA PRO A 149 7.01 17.74 -28.40
C PRO A 149 8.36 18.47 -28.31
N ALA A 150 8.32 19.77 -28.00
CA ALA A 150 9.51 20.63 -27.95
C ALA A 150 10.54 20.19 -26.87
N SER A 151 10.09 19.49 -25.83
CA SER A 151 10.91 18.95 -24.75
C SER A 151 11.66 17.66 -25.11
N VAL A 152 11.33 17.03 -26.24
CA VAL A 152 11.97 15.79 -26.70
C VAL A 152 13.20 16.14 -27.54
N ASP A 153 14.24 15.30 -27.52
CA ASP A 153 15.44 15.54 -28.33
C ASP A 153 15.15 15.37 -29.84
N GLU A 154 15.88 16.10 -30.69
CA GLU A 154 15.66 16.09 -32.16
C GLU A 154 15.91 14.73 -32.81
N ASN A 155 16.83 13.97 -32.23
CA ASN A 155 17.25 12.64 -32.66
C ASN A 155 16.46 11.52 -31.97
N ALA A 156 15.43 11.85 -31.19
CA ALA A 156 14.61 10.85 -30.54
C ALA A 156 13.74 10.10 -31.54
N ILE A 157 13.64 8.79 -31.34
CA ILE A 157 12.72 7.90 -32.08
C ILE A 157 11.47 7.64 -31.24
N LEU A 158 10.33 7.42 -31.90
CA LEU A 158 9.13 6.94 -31.22
C LEU A 158 9.11 5.40 -31.24
N THR A 159 9.16 4.80 -30.07
CA THR A 159 9.16 3.35 -29.88
C THR A 159 7.77 2.76 -30.12
N ALA A 160 7.68 1.43 -30.22
CA ALA A 160 6.40 0.72 -30.35
C ALA A 160 5.49 0.89 -29.11
N HIS A 161 6.03 1.34 -27.97
CA HIS A 161 5.29 1.61 -26.74
C HIS A 161 4.79 3.06 -26.62
N ASN A 162 4.81 3.82 -27.72
CA ASN A 162 4.43 5.25 -27.74
C ASN A 162 5.28 6.14 -26.81
N GLN A 163 6.56 5.79 -26.65
CA GLN A 163 7.52 6.58 -25.88
C GLN A 163 8.59 7.15 -26.82
N TRP A 164 9.03 8.38 -26.56
CA TRP A 164 10.20 8.91 -27.25
C TRP A 164 11.46 8.39 -26.58
N ARG A 165 12.47 8.02 -27.37
CA ARG A 165 13.76 7.54 -26.87
C ARG A 165 14.89 8.18 -27.64
N SER A 166 15.88 8.72 -26.95
CA SER A 166 17.14 9.19 -27.54
C SER A 166 18.29 8.47 -26.87
N ALA A 167 19.21 7.94 -27.68
CA ALA A 167 20.35 7.18 -27.21
C ALA A 167 21.46 7.17 -28.27
N VAL A 168 22.71 7.15 -27.82
CA VAL A 168 23.86 6.88 -28.67
C VAL A 168 24.34 5.45 -28.41
N HIS A 169 24.59 4.68 -29.46
CA HIS A 169 25.07 3.29 -29.34
C HIS A 169 26.06 2.95 -30.46
N THR A 170 26.84 1.89 -30.25
CA THR A 170 27.71 1.32 -31.29
C THR A 170 27.00 0.20 -32.03
N LEU A 171 27.42 -0.11 -33.26
CA LEU A 171 26.88 -1.23 -34.04
C LEU A 171 27.19 -2.61 -33.43
N ASP A 172 28.38 -2.74 -32.83
CA ASP A 172 28.96 -4.04 -32.46
C ASP A 172 28.66 -4.46 -31.00
N LEU A 173 28.13 -3.54 -30.20
CA LEU A 173 27.78 -3.76 -28.80
C LEU A 173 26.36 -3.24 -28.63
N ASP A 174 25.45 -4.06 -28.09
CA ASP A 174 24.12 -3.65 -27.59
C ASP A 174 24.23 -2.65 -26.40
N GLU A 175 25.33 -1.89 -26.33
CA GLU A 175 25.72 -0.98 -25.26
C GLU A 175 25.43 0.47 -25.66
N TYR A 176 24.85 1.19 -24.72
CA TYR A 176 24.60 2.63 -24.83
C TYR A 176 25.82 3.42 -24.34
N LEU A 177 26.04 4.58 -24.95
CA LEU A 177 27.12 5.51 -24.59
C LEU A 177 26.55 6.88 -24.27
N GLY A 178 27.11 7.56 -23.27
CA GLY A 178 26.69 8.92 -22.90
C GLY A 178 25.24 9.00 -22.45
N ASP A 179 24.53 10.03 -22.91
CA ASP A 179 23.15 10.31 -22.50
C ASP A 179 22.14 9.37 -23.19
N TYR A 180 21.27 8.79 -22.37
CA TYR A 180 20.09 8.03 -22.78
C TYR A 180 18.87 8.65 -22.11
N ARG A 181 17.80 8.91 -22.85
CA ARG A 181 16.59 9.56 -22.34
C ARG A 181 15.33 8.93 -22.90
N VAL A 182 14.29 8.88 -22.06
CA VAL A 182 12.96 8.39 -22.41
C VAL A 182 11.91 9.40 -21.96
N TRP A 183 11.00 9.73 -22.86
CA TRP A 183 9.83 10.57 -22.59
C TRP A 183 8.55 9.81 -22.90
N ASP A 184 7.46 10.20 -22.23
CA ASP A 184 6.12 9.79 -22.63
C ASP A 184 5.75 10.39 -23.99
N ARG A 185 4.59 9.99 -24.52
CA ARG A 185 4.08 10.47 -25.81
C ARG A 185 4.04 11.99 -25.95
N ASN A 186 3.77 12.69 -24.85
CA ASN A 186 3.53 14.14 -24.77
C ASN A 186 4.81 14.93 -24.46
N GLY A 187 5.94 14.25 -24.25
CA GLY A 187 7.23 14.88 -23.99
C GLY A 187 7.54 15.09 -22.51
N THR A 188 6.81 14.46 -21.59
CA THR A 188 7.20 14.41 -20.18
C THR A 188 8.38 13.45 -20.02
N LEU A 189 9.48 13.90 -19.44
CA LEU A 189 10.63 13.03 -19.16
C LEU A 189 10.21 11.94 -18.16
N LEU A 190 10.50 10.68 -18.51
CA LEU A 190 10.25 9.51 -17.67
C LEU A 190 11.54 8.97 -17.07
N GLU A 191 12.63 9.00 -17.85
CA GLU A 191 13.88 8.38 -17.49
C GLU A 191 15.07 9.08 -18.15
N GLN A 192 16.17 9.19 -17.41
CA GLN A 192 17.48 9.59 -17.93
C GLN A 192 18.56 8.64 -17.40
N ARG A 193 19.44 8.18 -18.28
CA ARG A 193 20.63 7.40 -17.92
C ARG A 193 21.87 8.06 -18.49
N VAL A 194 23.00 7.88 -17.80
CA VAL A 194 24.32 8.28 -18.27
C VAL A 194 25.21 7.05 -18.28
N TYR A 195 25.78 6.75 -19.44
CA TYR A 195 26.71 5.65 -19.66
C TYR A 195 28.12 6.19 -19.88
N GLY A 196 29.12 5.50 -19.33
CA GLY A 196 30.53 5.77 -19.59
C GLY A 196 30.95 5.34 -21.00
N ASP A 197 32.19 5.67 -21.36
CA ASP A 197 32.80 5.24 -22.64
C ASP A 197 33.02 3.72 -22.69
N ASP A 198 32.94 3.02 -21.55
CA ASP A 198 33.02 1.56 -21.42
C ASP A 198 31.64 0.87 -21.47
N GLY A 199 30.58 1.60 -21.84
CA GLY A 199 29.21 1.09 -21.91
C GLY A 199 28.54 0.85 -20.56
N LYS A 200 29.23 1.09 -19.43
CA LYS A 200 28.65 0.91 -18.10
C LYS A 200 27.83 2.11 -17.67
N MET A 201 26.68 1.84 -17.06
CA MET A 201 25.82 2.88 -16.52
C MET A 201 26.46 3.53 -15.29
N GLN A 202 26.64 4.85 -15.34
CA GLN A 202 27.16 5.67 -14.24
C GLN A 202 26.02 6.31 -13.44
N ARG A 203 24.90 6.63 -14.10
CA ARG A 203 23.73 7.25 -13.45
C ARG A 203 22.42 6.80 -14.08
N LEU A 204 21.39 6.66 -13.26
CA LEU A 204 19.98 6.52 -13.65
C LEU A 204 19.15 7.51 -12.84
N GLU A 205 18.21 8.17 -13.49
CA GLU A 205 17.22 9.07 -12.91
C GLU A 205 15.84 8.66 -13.44
N GLU A 206 14.88 8.43 -12.53
CA GLU A 206 13.49 8.13 -12.88
C GLU A 206 12.57 9.25 -12.41
N TYR A 207 11.60 9.57 -13.24
CA TYR A 207 10.68 10.68 -13.05
C TYR A 207 9.23 10.19 -12.94
N LYS A 208 8.47 10.76 -12.01
CA LYS A 208 7.02 10.52 -11.87
C LYS A 208 6.29 11.86 -11.89
N ASN A 209 5.32 11.99 -12.79
CA ASN A 209 4.54 13.22 -12.99
C ASN A 209 5.45 14.47 -13.19
N GLY A 210 6.54 14.31 -13.94
CA GLY A 210 7.50 15.38 -14.23
C GLY A 210 8.46 15.73 -13.08
N ALA A 211 8.35 15.10 -11.91
CA ALA A 211 9.25 15.29 -10.78
C ALA A 211 10.23 14.11 -10.66
N LEU A 212 11.49 14.39 -10.30
CA LEU A 212 12.48 13.37 -10.00
C LEU A 212 11.99 12.54 -8.81
N TRP A 213 11.92 11.22 -8.99
CA TRP A 213 11.42 10.26 -8.01
C TRP A 213 12.55 9.42 -7.43
N MET A 214 13.53 9.04 -8.25
CA MET A 214 14.62 8.15 -7.84
C MET A 214 15.89 8.41 -8.64
N THR A 215 17.04 8.29 -8.00
CA THR A 215 18.35 8.28 -8.68
C THR A 215 19.19 7.09 -8.25
N LYS A 216 19.95 6.48 -9.16
CA LYS A 216 21.07 5.58 -8.88
C LYS A 216 22.35 6.18 -9.42
N VAL A 217 23.40 6.23 -8.61
CA VAL A 217 24.74 6.71 -8.99
C VAL A 217 25.75 5.63 -8.68
N TYR A 218 26.55 5.26 -9.67
CA TYR A 218 27.60 4.25 -9.58
C TYR A 218 28.95 4.95 -9.59
N ASP A 219 29.72 4.83 -8.51
CA ASP A 219 31.03 5.48 -8.38
C ASP A 219 32.01 4.57 -7.64
N GLY A 220 33.14 4.23 -8.26
CA GLY A 220 34.20 3.46 -7.59
C GLY A 220 33.80 2.09 -7.01
N GLY A 221 32.74 1.45 -7.53
CA GLY A 221 32.19 0.20 -6.98
C GLY A 221 31.15 0.41 -5.85
N GLU A 222 30.87 1.67 -5.50
CA GLU A 222 29.75 2.05 -4.65
C GLU A 222 28.50 2.33 -5.50
N LEU A 223 27.33 2.09 -4.91
CA LEU A 223 26.04 2.47 -5.47
C LEU A 223 25.31 3.34 -4.46
N THR A 224 24.95 4.57 -4.85
CA THR A 224 24.01 5.40 -4.09
C THR A 224 22.65 5.40 -4.78
N GLN A 225 21.62 4.94 -4.09
CA GLN A 225 20.24 5.01 -4.53
C GLN A 225 19.44 6.00 -3.67
N SER A 226 18.94 7.07 -4.27
CA SER A 226 18.19 8.11 -3.56
C SER A 226 16.73 8.14 -4.02
N PHE A 227 15.81 8.41 -3.10
CA PHE A 227 14.38 8.55 -3.35
C PHE A 227 13.91 9.93 -2.95
N TYR A 228 12.99 10.48 -3.73
CA TYR A 228 12.54 11.86 -3.60
C TYR A 228 11.02 11.90 -3.42
N ARG A 229 10.54 12.93 -2.75
CA ARG A 229 9.12 13.29 -2.62
C ARG A 229 8.87 14.61 -3.35
N THR A 230 7.71 14.75 -3.96
CA THR A 230 7.33 16.02 -4.60
C THR A 230 6.70 16.95 -3.56
N ARG A 231 7.21 18.17 -3.43
CA ARG A 231 6.65 19.21 -2.57
C ARG A 231 6.62 20.53 -3.32
N LYS A 232 5.41 21.06 -3.55
CA LYS A 232 5.21 22.31 -4.32
C LYS A 232 5.89 22.29 -5.70
N GLY A 233 5.92 21.12 -6.35
CA GLY A 233 6.58 20.92 -7.64
C GLY A 233 8.08 20.64 -7.58
N GLU A 234 8.71 20.73 -6.41
CA GLU A 234 10.14 20.44 -6.23
C GLU A 234 10.38 19.02 -5.71
N SER A 235 11.45 18.38 -6.18
CA SER A 235 11.90 17.08 -5.68
C SER A 235 12.76 17.28 -4.43
N VAL A 236 12.25 16.82 -3.30
CA VAL A 236 12.94 16.88 -2.01
C VAL A 236 13.41 15.48 -1.63
N LEU A 237 14.68 15.34 -1.24
CA LEU A 237 15.25 14.06 -0.83
C LEU A 237 14.46 13.47 0.36
N ARG A 238 14.10 12.19 0.25
CA ARG A 238 13.33 11.44 1.26
C ARG A 238 14.20 10.41 1.96
N SER A 239 14.93 9.63 1.19
CA SER A 239 15.85 8.62 1.70
C SER A 239 16.99 8.40 0.71
N SER A 240 18.14 7.94 1.20
CA SER A 240 19.27 7.52 0.37
C SER A 240 19.88 6.25 0.93
N MET A 241 20.16 5.28 0.06
CA MET A 241 20.82 4.03 0.36
C MET A 241 22.18 3.97 -0.33
N LEU A 242 23.24 3.87 0.44
CA LEU A 242 24.60 3.70 -0.03
C LEU A 242 25.03 2.24 0.17
N TYR A 243 25.44 1.60 -0.91
CA TYR A 243 25.95 0.23 -0.94
C TYR A 243 27.45 0.26 -1.24
N ARG A 244 28.23 -0.45 -0.44
CA ARG A 244 29.67 -0.65 -0.62
C ARG A 244 30.02 -2.12 -0.46
N ASN A 245 31.24 -2.49 -0.87
CA ASN A 245 31.79 -3.84 -0.68
C ASN A 245 30.83 -4.94 -1.16
N GLU A 246 30.38 -4.86 -2.42
CA GLU A 246 29.43 -5.83 -3.01
C GLU A 246 28.12 -5.95 -2.22
N GLN A 247 27.61 -4.82 -1.70
CA GLN A 247 26.40 -4.71 -0.87
C GLN A 247 26.54 -5.30 0.55
N ASN A 248 27.74 -5.75 0.96
CA ASN A 248 27.99 -6.18 2.33
C ASN A 248 28.05 -5.01 3.33
N ASP A 249 28.15 -3.77 2.87
CA ASP A 249 27.97 -2.58 3.69
C ASP A 249 26.86 -1.71 3.08
N ARG A 250 25.72 -1.63 3.78
CA ARG A 250 24.56 -0.83 3.38
C ARG A 250 24.29 0.23 4.43
N ARG A 251 24.33 1.50 4.05
CA ARG A 251 23.85 2.63 4.88
C ARG A 251 22.59 3.22 4.26
N GLU A 252 21.52 3.29 5.03
CA GLU A 252 20.32 4.05 4.71
C GLU A 252 20.28 5.35 5.53
N THR A 253 19.97 6.47 4.90
CA THR A 253 19.82 7.78 5.54
C THR A 253 18.43 8.30 5.24
N LEU A 254 17.70 8.70 6.28
CA LEU A 254 16.37 9.28 6.14
C LEU A 254 16.44 10.79 6.29
N TYR A 255 15.54 11.48 5.60
CA TYR A 255 15.49 12.94 5.56
C TYR A 255 14.12 13.46 5.97
N ASP A 256 14.08 14.66 6.54
CA ASP A 256 12.85 15.35 6.89
C ASP A 256 12.12 15.89 5.65
N LYS A 257 10.96 16.52 5.88
CA LYS A 257 10.15 17.11 4.81
C LYS A 257 10.85 18.23 4.01
N ASP A 258 11.91 18.80 4.56
CA ASP A 258 12.73 19.87 3.99
C ASP A 258 14.04 19.33 3.38
N GLY A 259 14.25 18.00 3.40
CA GLY A 259 15.42 17.34 2.84
C GLY A 259 16.66 17.35 3.76
N LYS A 260 16.50 17.65 5.06
CA LYS A 260 17.59 17.59 6.03
C LYS A 260 17.74 16.18 6.59
N PRO A 261 18.96 15.65 6.76
CA PRO A 261 19.16 14.34 7.37
C PRO A 261 18.55 14.28 8.78
N LEU A 262 17.78 13.22 9.05
CA LEU A 262 17.20 12.93 10.37
C LEU A 262 18.09 11.96 11.14
N TYR A 263 18.31 10.79 10.55
CA TYR A 263 19.15 9.73 11.10
C TYR A 263 19.60 8.78 9.98
N SER A 264 20.57 7.92 10.29
CA SER A 264 21.08 6.88 9.41
C SER A 264 21.18 5.53 10.10
N VAL A 265 20.99 4.47 9.32
CA VAL A 265 21.06 3.08 9.76
C VAL A 265 22.04 2.37 8.85
N ARG A 266 23.04 1.69 9.40
CA ARG A 266 24.04 0.96 8.62
C ARG A 266 24.06 -0.50 9.03
N LEU A 267 24.00 -1.40 8.06
CA LEU A 267 24.24 -2.83 8.24
C LEU A 267 25.55 -3.19 7.54
N GLU A 268 26.47 -3.79 8.27
CA GLU A 268 27.79 -4.16 7.80
C GLU A 268 28.03 -5.64 8.08
N LYS A 269 28.18 -6.42 7.01
CA LYS A 269 28.67 -7.79 7.03
C LYS A 269 30.18 -7.76 6.92
N VAL A 270 30.84 -7.72 8.07
CA VAL A 270 32.31 -7.66 8.20
C VAL A 270 32.95 -8.91 7.60
N THR A 271 32.36 -10.08 7.85
CA THR A 271 32.71 -11.35 7.21
C THR A 271 31.43 -12.19 7.00
N GLU A 272 31.54 -13.35 6.36
CA GLU A 272 30.42 -14.30 6.30
C GLU A 272 29.94 -14.79 7.68
N THR A 273 30.67 -14.55 8.76
CA THR A 273 30.30 -14.99 10.11
C THR A 273 30.31 -13.83 11.10
N HIS A 274 30.21 -12.58 10.63
CA HIS A 274 30.28 -11.41 11.49
C HIS A 274 29.47 -10.26 10.90
N GLU A 275 28.43 -9.85 11.63
CA GLU A 275 27.50 -8.79 11.23
C GLU A 275 27.43 -7.72 12.31
N ARG A 276 27.28 -6.47 11.88
CA ARG A 276 27.16 -5.29 12.73
C ARG A 276 26.07 -4.37 12.23
N ARG A 277 25.37 -3.73 13.16
CA ARG A 277 24.40 -2.68 12.85
C ARG A 277 24.71 -1.41 13.62
N TYR A 278 24.53 -0.28 12.95
CA TYR A 278 24.76 1.05 13.49
C TYR A 278 23.53 1.94 13.31
N TYR A 279 23.30 2.83 14.27
CA TYR A 279 22.32 3.91 14.22
C TYR A 279 23.07 5.22 14.45
N ASP A 280 23.05 6.15 13.50
CA ASP A 280 23.86 7.37 13.51
C ASP A 280 25.34 7.12 13.83
N ASP A 281 25.89 6.09 13.18
CA ASP A 281 27.26 5.62 13.37
C ASP A 281 27.62 5.10 14.77
N VAL A 282 26.62 4.98 15.63
CA VAL A 282 26.72 4.30 16.92
C VAL A 282 26.45 2.81 16.71
N LEU A 283 27.39 1.94 17.07
CA LEU A 283 27.16 0.49 17.07
C LEU A 283 26.01 0.17 18.02
N VAL A 284 24.98 -0.51 17.52
CA VAL A 284 23.80 -0.92 18.30
C VAL A 284 23.66 -2.43 18.40
N PHE A 285 24.27 -3.18 17.49
CA PHE A 285 24.21 -4.64 17.45
C PHE A 285 25.45 -5.25 16.79
N GLU A 286 25.88 -6.39 17.33
CA GLU A 286 26.92 -7.24 16.77
C GLU A 286 26.57 -8.71 16.98
N ALA A 287 26.70 -9.49 15.91
CA ALA A 287 26.58 -10.94 15.96
C ALA A 287 27.81 -11.59 15.33
N LYS A 288 28.44 -12.52 16.05
CA LYS A 288 29.64 -13.24 15.59
C LYS A 288 29.45 -14.74 15.70
N TRP A 289 29.47 -15.42 14.56
CA TRP A 289 29.49 -16.87 14.46
C TRP A 289 30.93 -17.37 14.44
N SER A 290 31.16 -18.51 15.06
CA SER A 290 32.35 -19.33 14.77
C SER A 290 32.15 -20.05 13.43
N ALA A 291 33.24 -20.43 12.77
CA ALA A 291 33.18 -21.21 11.52
C ALA A 291 32.38 -22.53 11.68
N LYS A 292 32.42 -23.11 12.88
CA LYS A 292 31.67 -24.31 13.25
C LYS A 292 30.19 -24.01 13.52
N SER A 293 29.89 -22.92 14.24
CA SER A 293 28.52 -22.59 14.66
C SER A 293 27.58 -22.26 13.50
N ARG A 294 28.06 -21.60 12.43
CA ARG A 294 27.21 -21.30 11.26
C ARG A 294 26.79 -22.56 10.49
N ARG A 295 27.64 -23.58 10.43
CA ARG A 295 27.31 -24.87 9.78
C ARG A 295 26.41 -25.75 10.64
N GLU A 296 26.61 -25.73 11.95
CA GLU A 296 25.91 -26.58 12.92
C GLU A 296 24.69 -25.87 13.57
N LYS A 297 24.32 -24.69 13.09
CA LYS A 297 23.23 -23.84 13.61
C LYS A 297 23.34 -23.49 15.11
N HIS A 298 24.55 -23.51 15.67
CA HIS A 298 24.78 -23.05 17.03
C HIS A 298 24.64 -21.53 17.15
N ALA A 299 24.30 -21.06 18.35
CA ALA A 299 24.15 -19.65 18.62
C ALA A 299 25.43 -18.84 18.33
N PRO A 300 25.31 -17.63 17.75
CA PRO A 300 26.38 -16.66 17.70
C PRO A 300 26.63 -16.02 19.08
N ASP A 301 27.78 -15.36 19.22
CA ASP A 301 28.00 -14.35 20.26
C ASP A 301 27.21 -13.10 19.84
N VAL A 302 26.14 -12.76 20.59
CA VAL A 302 25.21 -11.67 20.25
C VAL A 302 25.22 -10.62 21.34
N LYS A 303 25.44 -9.37 20.91
CA LYS A 303 25.46 -8.20 21.79
C LYS A 303 24.71 -7.03 21.18
N TYR A 304 24.02 -6.30 22.03
CA TYR A 304 23.44 -5.00 21.72
C TYR A 304 24.15 -3.93 22.53
N PHE A 305 24.25 -2.72 21.99
CA PHE A 305 25.07 -1.65 22.56
C PHE A 305 24.29 -0.35 22.66
N ASP A 306 24.63 0.47 23.65
CA ASP A 306 24.16 1.86 23.77
C ASP A 306 25.19 2.88 23.25
N GLY A 307 26.16 2.39 22.47
CA GLY A 307 27.28 3.13 21.93
C GLY A 307 28.55 3.13 22.78
N LYS A 308 28.44 3.07 24.12
CA LYS A 308 29.61 3.06 25.02
C LYS A 308 29.74 1.76 25.80
N SER A 309 28.63 1.07 26.03
CA SER A 309 28.56 -0.12 26.85
C SER A 309 27.64 -1.17 26.21
N VAL A 310 27.78 -2.41 26.69
CA VAL A 310 26.85 -3.49 26.32
C VAL A 310 25.52 -3.22 27.00
N LEU A 311 24.48 -3.06 26.19
CA LEU A 311 23.10 -2.93 26.65
C LEU A 311 22.48 -4.31 26.90
N ILE A 312 22.61 -5.23 25.94
CA ILE A 312 22.12 -6.62 26.07
C ILE A 312 23.22 -7.60 25.67
N ASP A 313 23.40 -8.65 26.46
CA ASP A 313 24.33 -9.78 26.19
C ASP A 313 23.53 -11.08 26.11
N TYR A 314 23.83 -11.92 25.11
CA TYR A 314 23.30 -13.28 25.03
C TYR A 314 24.34 -14.30 25.47
N ARG A 315 23.93 -15.25 26.33
CA ARG A 315 24.78 -16.37 26.75
C ARG A 315 24.08 -17.70 26.52
N SER A 316 24.65 -18.50 25.63
CA SER A 316 24.26 -19.89 25.41
C SER A 316 24.58 -20.76 26.62
N ASP A 317 23.71 -21.73 26.91
CA ASP A 317 23.96 -22.79 27.89
C ASP A 317 24.63 -24.05 27.28
N GLY A 318 24.85 -24.06 25.96
CA GLY A 318 25.40 -25.18 25.22
C GLY A 318 24.44 -26.37 25.01
N LYS A 319 23.18 -26.24 25.41
CA LYS A 319 22.10 -27.25 25.33
C LYS A 319 20.96 -26.83 24.41
N GLY A 320 21.19 -25.82 23.55
CA GLY A 320 20.20 -25.29 22.63
C GLY A 320 19.28 -24.24 23.25
N SER A 321 19.65 -23.68 24.41
CA SER A 321 18.97 -22.55 25.02
C SER A 321 19.95 -21.51 25.56
N GLY A 322 19.45 -20.37 26.02
CA GLY A 322 20.30 -19.38 26.68
C GLY A 322 19.54 -18.27 27.37
N VAL A 323 20.30 -17.27 27.80
CA VAL A 323 19.80 -16.13 28.56
C VAL A 323 20.23 -14.84 27.89
N PHE A 324 19.27 -13.97 27.59
CA PHE A 324 19.58 -12.57 27.32
C PHE A 324 19.55 -11.77 28.61
N THR A 325 20.53 -10.90 28.81
CA THR A 325 20.64 -10.04 29.99
C THR A 325 20.70 -8.58 29.56
N LEU A 326 19.74 -7.78 30.02
CA LEU A 326 19.75 -6.31 29.89
C LEU A 326 20.52 -5.70 31.07
N TYR A 327 21.44 -4.80 30.76
CA TYR A 327 22.26 -4.09 31.74
C TYR A 327 21.89 -2.60 31.81
N ARG A 328 22.06 -2.02 33.00
CA ARG A 328 22.11 -0.57 33.19
C ARG A 328 23.48 -0.04 32.75
N ARG A 329 23.58 1.29 32.58
CA ARG A 329 24.84 1.97 32.22
C ARG A 329 25.99 1.76 33.22
N ASP A 330 25.68 1.42 34.48
CA ASP A 330 26.68 1.09 35.50
C ASP A 330 27.15 -0.39 35.43
N GLY A 331 26.65 -1.16 34.47
CA GLY A 331 26.94 -2.59 34.31
C GLY A 331 26.12 -3.51 35.21
N SER A 332 25.24 -2.98 36.06
CA SER A 332 24.34 -3.80 36.87
C SER A 332 23.24 -4.43 36.01
N VAL A 333 22.83 -5.64 36.36
CA VAL A 333 21.72 -6.33 35.68
C VAL A 333 20.40 -5.62 35.96
N GLU A 334 19.66 -5.30 34.89
CA GLU A 334 18.33 -4.71 34.96
C GLU A 334 17.24 -5.78 34.84
N ALA A 335 17.35 -6.65 33.83
CA ALA A 335 16.38 -7.71 33.54
C ALA A 335 17.05 -8.87 32.78
N THR A 336 16.43 -10.05 32.86
CA THR A 336 16.88 -11.26 32.14
C THR A 336 15.70 -11.92 31.46
N LEU A 337 15.92 -12.43 30.26
CA LEU A 337 15.00 -13.29 29.52
C LEU A 337 15.63 -14.69 29.44
N ASN A 338 15.02 -15.67 30.09
CA ASN A 338 15.58 -17.01 30.27
C ASN A 338 14.98 -18.02 29.27
N GLY A 339 15.70 -19.12 29.02
CA GLY A 339 15.15 -20.28 28.31
C GLY A 339 14.83 -20.02 26.84
N VAL A 340 15.51 -19.05 26.22
CA VAL A 340 15.28 -18.75 24.80
C VAL A 340 15.78 -19.89 23.94
N ALA A 341 14.90 -20.48 23.12
CA ALA A 341 15.23 -21.62 22.27
C ALA A 341 16.10 -21.20 21.08
N GLU A 342 17.36 -21.61 21.06
CA GLU A 342 18.34 -21.24 20.02
C GLU A 342 17.93 -21.73 18.64
N ALA A 343 17.30 -22.90 18.56
CA ALA A 343 16.86 -23.48 17.30
C ALA A 343 15.89 -22.55 16.55
N SER A 344 14.98 -21.88 17.26
CA SER A 344 13.99 -20.97 16.66
C SER A 344 14.66 -19.70 16.12
N LEU A 345 15.61 -19.12 16.86
CA LEU A 345 16.36 -17.94 16.42
C LEU A 345 17.30 -18.26 15.25
N SER A 346 17.98 -19.41 15.29
CA SER A 346 18.88 -19.85 14.21
C SER A 346 18.14 -20.23 12.93
N GLU A 347 16.95 -20.82 13.01
CA GLU A 347 16.15 -21.18 11.83
C GLU A 347 15.61 -19.94 11.11
N SER A 348 15.17 -18.95 11.86
CA SER A 348 14.66 -17.68 11.32
C SER A 348 15.76 -16.69 10.93
N GLY A 349 16.97 -16.86 11.46
CA GLY A 349 18.05 -15.88 11.32
C GLY A 349 17.86 -14.63 12.19
N ASN A 350 16.86 -14.61 13.07
CA ASN A 350 16.41 -13.43 13.82
C ASN A 350 17.22 -13.21 15.12
N TRP A 351 18.55 -13.28 15.05
CA TRP A 351 19.40 -12.97 16.21
C TRP A 351 19.38 -11.47 16.58
N ASP A 352 18.92 -10.63 15.66
CA ASP A 352 18.62 -9.21 15.82
C ASP A 352 17.16 -8.95 16.28
N THR A 353 16.52 -9.90 16.96
CA THR A 353 15.09 -9.87 17.37
C THR A 353 14.60 -8.58 18.05
N PHE A 354 15.47 -7.84 18.74
CA PHE A 354 15.10 -6.59 19.40
C PHE A 354 15.30 -5.34 18.53
N LEU A 355 15.88 -5.49 17.34
CA LEU A 355 16.07 -4.38 16.41
C LEU A 355 14.81 -4.15 15.56
N PRO A 356 14.51 -2.89 15.22
CA PRO A 356 13.45 -2.57 14.30
C PRO A 356 13.78 -3.10 12.90
N GLY A 357 12.77 -3.57 12.15
CA GLY A 357 12.96 -3.93 10.74
C GLY A 357 13.23 -2.69 9.88
N PHE A 358 13.94 -2.83 8.75
CA PHE A 358 14.22 -1.69 7.85
C PHE A 358 12.95 -0.96 7.37
N ALA A 359 11.84 -1.70 7.23
CA ALA A 359 10.55 -1.12 6.84
C ALA A 359 9.90 -0.22 7.91
N SER A 360 10.36 -0.29 9.17
CA SER A 360 9.82 0.49 10.29
C SER A 360 10.49 1.85 10.49
N TYR A 361 11.46 2.22 9.64
CA TYR A 361 12.07 3.53 9.69
C TYR A 361 11.23 4.54 8.91
N GLU A 362 10.68 5.51 9.65
CA GLU A 362 9.82 6.56 9.10
C GLU A 362 10.32 7.95 9.51
N SER A 363 9.97 8.96 8.72
CA SER A 363 10.45 10.33 8.95
C SER A 363 9.92 11.00 10.22
N ASP A 364 8.90 10.42 10.86
CA ASP A 364 8.30 10.91 12.11
C ASP A 364 8.77 10.12 13.35
N ARG A 365 9.65 9.12 13.17
CA ARG A 365 10.22 8.36 14.27
C ARG A 365 11.00 9.25 15.22
N LYS A 366 10.70 9.15 16.52
CA LYS A 366 11.28 9.99 17.59
C LYS A 366 12.25 9.25 18.51
N ILE A 367 12.26 7.92 18.46
CA ILE A 367 13.08 7.09 19.34
C ILE A 367 14.25 6.49 18.57
N THR A 368 15.42 6.45 19.21
CA THR A 368 16.63 5.83 18.69
C THR A 368 16.51 4.31 18.65
N ASP A 369 17.41 3.62 17.93
CA ASP A 369 17.47 2.15 17.98
C ASP A 369 17.82 1.62 19.37
N VAL A 370 18.63 2.36 20.15
CA VAL A 370 18.99 1.98 21.52
C VAL A 370 17.76 1.95 22.44
N GLU A 371 16.92 3.00 22.37
CA GLU A 371 15.67 3.08 23.12
C GLU A 371 14.68 2.00 22.68
N TYR A 372 14.53 1.81 21.37
CA TYR A 372 13.65 0.77 20.81
C TYR A 372 14.08 -0.63 21.28
N VAL A 373 15.36 -0.97 21.18
CA VAL A 373 15.91 -2.27 21.60
C VAL A 373 15.63 -2.53 23.08
N ARG A 374 15.82 -1.52 23.94
CA ARG A 374 15.53 -1.63 25.37
C ARG A 374 14.04 -1.87 25.62
N ASP A 375 13.17 -1.10 24.98
CA ASP A 375 11.72 -1.20 25.15
C ASP A 375 11.20 -2.54 24.65
N ALA A 376 11.65 -2.99 23.47
CA ALA A 376 11.33 -4.30 22.91
C ALA A 376 11.78 -5.44 23.84
N PHE A 377 12.97 -5.33 24.43
CA PHE A 377 13.46 -6.30 25.41
C PHE A 377 12.57 -6.35 26.65
N LEU A 378 12.22 -5.19 27.22
CA LEU A 378 11.39 -5.12 28.42
C LEU A 378 9.97 -5.62 28.17
N ILE A 379 9.41 -5.37 26.99
CA ILE A 379 8.14 -5.96 26.55
C ILE A 379 8.23 -7.49 26.54
N GLN A 380 9.30 -8.06 25.98
CA GLN A 380 9.48 -9.51 25.93
C GLN A 380 9.69 -10.14 27.33
N VAL A 381 10.40 -9.45 28.23
CA VAL A 381 10.53 -9.87 29.63
C VAL A 381 9.19 -9.81 30.35
N ASP A 382 8.39 -8.77 30.12
CA ASP A 382 7.05 -8.67 30.69
C ASP A 382 6.16 -9.80 30.15
N GLU A 383 6.27 -10.16 28.86
CA GLU A 383 5.58 -11.29 28.25
C GLU A 383 5.94 -12.62 28.92
N ASP A 384 7.24 -12.91 29.07
CA ASP A 384 7.70 -14.15 29.72
C ASP A 384 7.21 -14.25 31.18
N ARG A 385 7.25 -13.13 31.93
CA ARG A 385 6.71 -13.07 33.30
C ARG A 385 5.21 -13.31 33.35
N PHE A 386 4.46 -12.79 32.39
CA PHE A 386 3.03 -13.03 32.29
C PHE A 386 2.73 -14.49 31.98
N GLU A 387 3.41 -15.09 31.01
CA GLU A 387 3.28 -16.52 30.69
C GLU A 387 3.67 -17.42 31.88
N GLU A 388 4.71 -17.06 32.63
CA GLU A 388 5.11 -17.75 33.85
C GLU A 388 4.03 -17.63 34.94
N ALA A 389 3.48 -16.42 35.14
CA ALA A 389 2.39 -16.18 36.09
C ALA A 389 1.13 -16.97 35.73
N VAL A 390 0.76 -17.01 34.45
CA VAL A 390 -0.33 -17.84 33.94
C VAL A 390 -0.02 -19.32 34.16
N ALA A 391 1.19 -19.79 33.85
CA ALA A 391 1.56 -21.19 33.99
C ALA A 391 1.49 -21.69 35.44
N LYS A 392 1.90 -20.85 36.40
CA LYS A 392 1.94 -21.16 37.85
C LYS A 392 0.61 -20.97 38.58
N VAL A 393 -0.39 -20.35 37.95
CA VAL A 393 -1.66 -20.08 38.61
C VAL A 393 -2.37 -21.40 38.98
N VAL A 394 -2.84 -21.49 40.23
CA VAL A 394 -3.65 -22.60 40.72
C VAL A 394 -5.09 -22.13 40.85
N VAL A 395 -6.04 -22.89 40.29
CA VAL A 395 -7.46 -22.54 40.33
C VAL A 395 -7.94 -22.54 41.79
N PRO A 396 -8.32 -21.39 42.37
CA PRO A 396 -8.83 -21.34 43.74
C PRO A 396 -10.14 -22.12 43.85
N ARG A 397 -10.43 -22.68 45.03
CA ARG A 397 -11.65 -23.48 45.27
C ARG A 397 -12.95 -22.77 44.86
N GLN A 398 -12.99 -21.45 45.02
CA GLN A 398 -14.14 -20.61 44.65
C GLN A 398 -14.33 -20.42 43.13
N LEU A 399 -13.32 -20.79 42.32
CA LEU A 399 -13.36 -20.71 40.86
C LEU A 399 -13.42 -22.10 40.19
N LYS A 400 -13.77 -23.15 40.93
CA LYS A 400 -13.86 -24.54 40.41
C LYS A 400 -14.81 -24.70 39.22
N ALA A 401 -15.75 -23.78 39.02
CA ALA A 401 -16.60 -23.78 37.82
C ALA A 401 -15.78 -23.72 36.51
N ILE A 402 -14.58 -23.12 36.53
CA ILE A 402 -13.66 -23.08 35.38
C ILE A 402 -13.20 -24.49 34.99
N GLU A 403 -12.96 -25.38 35.97
CA GLU A 403 -12.47 -26.75 35.73
C GLU A 403 -13.55 -27.67 35.14
N ALA A 404 -14.83 -27.28 35.23
CA ALA A 404 -15.94 -28.06 34.69
C ALA A 404 -16.02 -28.04 33.16
N ILE A 405 -15.31 -27.12 32.50
CA ILE A 405 -15.31 -26.96 31.05
C ILE A 405 -14.15 -27.73 30.43
N ASN A 406 -14.44 -28.43 29.34
CA ASN A 406 -13.42 -29.10 28.55
C ASN A 406 -12.80 -28.14 27.53
N TRP A 407 -11.95 -27.24 28.01
CA TRP A 407 -11.27 -26.22 27.21
C TRP A 407 -10.48 -26.79 26.01
N LYS A 408 -10.03 -28.05 26.09
CA LYS A 408 -9.33 -28.72 24.97
C LYS A 408 -10.23 -29.02 23.78
N LYS A 409 -11.56 -29.06 23.98
CA LYS A 409 -12.55 -29.28 22.91
C LYS A 409 -13.14 -27.97 22.39
N SER A 410 -12.98 -26.88 23.13
CA SER A 410 -13.41 -25.55 22.70
C SER A 410 -12.44 -25.06 21.62
N ARG A 411 -12.92 -24.90 20.39
CA ARG A 411 -12.17 -24.16 19.37
C ARG A 411 -11.99 -22.71 19.82
N SER A 412 -10.80 -22.17 19.61
CA SER A 412 -10.39 -20.78 19.85
C SER A 412 -9.57 -20.30 18.65
N ALA A 413 -9.43 -18.98 18.50
CA ALA A 413 -8.56 -18.39 17.47
C ALA A 413 -7.12 -18.91 17.65
N ASP A 414 -6.63 -18.83 18.88
CA ASP A 414 -5.39 -19.48 19.28
C ASP A 414 -5.68 -20.87 19.88
N LYS A 415 -5.32 -21.90 19.12
CA LYS A 415 -5.44 -23.33 19.48
C LYS A 415 -4.71 -23.69 20.79
N TYR A 416 -3.80 -22.84 21.28
CA TYR A 416 -3.00 -23.08 22.48
C TYR A 416 -3.35 -22.17 23.66
N ALA A 417 -4.41 -21.36 23.54
CA ALA A 417 -4.82 -20.45 24.59
C ALA A 417 -5.16 -21.20 25.90
N LYS A 418 -4.46 -20.84 26.99
CA LYS A 418 -4.67 -21.38 28.35
C LYS A 418 -5.85 -20.68 29.04
N LEU A 419 -7.03 -20.69 28.40
CA LEU A 419 -8.20 -19.88 28.78
C LEU A 419 -8.65 -20.09 30.23
N ASP A 420 -8.59 -21.32 30.73
CA ASP A 420 -8.86 -21.65 32.13
C ASP A 420 -7.98 -20.86 33.10
N LYS A 421 -6.67 -20.87 32.84
CA LYS A 421 -5.67 -20.17 33.64
C LYS A 421 -5.78 -18.66 33.47
N LEU A 422 -6.00 -18.18 32.25
CA LEU A 422 -6.19 -16.76 31.97
C LEU A 422 -7.42 -16.21 32.72
N LEU A 423 -8.53 -16.94 32.79
CA LEU A 423 -9.70 -16.53 33.58
C LEU A 423 -9.39 -16.39 35.07
N VAL A 424 -8.57 -17.30 35.62
CA VAL A 424 -8.10 -17.18 37.01
C VAL A 424 -7.21 -15.94 37.17
N VAL A 425 -6.26 -15.70 36.25
CA VAL A 425 -5.36 -14.54 36.29
C VAL A 425 -6.12 -13.22 36.16
N MET A 426 -7.15 -13.15 35.31
CA MET A 426 -8.05 -12.00 35.18
C MET A 426 -8.73 -11.63 36.51
N LEU A 427 -9.00 -12.63 37.35
CA LEU A 427 -9.64 -12.47 38.66
C LEU A 427 -8.64 -12.34 39.83
N THR A 428 -7.36 -12.06 39.56
CA THR A 428 -6.34 -11.82 40.60
C THR A 428 -6.39 -10.41 41.18
N SER A 429 -5.76 -10.17 42.33
CA SER A 429 -5.71 -8.84 42.94
C SER A 429 -4.85 -7.84 42.16
N ASP A 430 -3.85 -8.34 41.42
CA ASP A 430 -2.97 -7.59 40.53
C ASP A 430 -3.77 -6.99 39.37
N LYS A 431 -3.64 -5.68 39.15
CA LYS A 431 -4.40 -4.98 38.10
C LYS A 431 -3.77 -5.17 36.72
N ASN A 432 -2.45 -5.25 36.64
CA ASN A 432 -1.72 -5.34 35.38
C ASN A 432 -1.86 -6.74 34.78
N LEU A 433 -1.61 -7.78 35.60
CA LEU A 433 -1.82 -9.17 35.18
C LEU A 433 -3.28 -9.41 34.77
N ALA A 434 -4.23 -8.87 35.53
CA ALA A 434 -5.64 -9.03 35.21
C ALA A 434 -6.05 -8.37 33.89
N ARG A 435 -5.51 -7.19 33.58
CA ARG A 435 -5.75 -6.51 32.30
C ARG A 435 -5.16 -7.32 31.15
N ARG A 436 -3.91 -7.75 31.27
CA ARG A 436 -3.24 -8.55 30.23
C ARG A 436 -3.94 -9.89 29.98
N ALA A 437 -4.44 -10.53 31.05
CA ALA A 437 -5.24 -11.75 30.91
C ALA A 437 -6.57 -11.51 30.18
N SER A 438 -7.24 -10.37 30.42
CA SER A 438 -8.43 -9.99 29.65
C SER A 438 -8.09 -9.77 28.17
N ASP A 439 -7.00 -9.06 27.86
CA ASP A 439 -6.57 -8.83 26.47
C ASP A 439 -6.24 -10.16 25.77
N ALA A 440 -5.52 -11.07 26.45
CA ALA A 440 -5.21 -12.40 25.93
C ALA A 440 -6.44 -13.32 25.78
N ILE A 441 -7.41 -13.23 26.69
CA ILE A 441 -8.71 -13.92 26.55
C ILE A 441 -9.40 -13.41 25.29
N TRP A 442 -9.46 -12.08 25.11
CA TRP A 442 -10.11 -11.48 23.95
C TRP A 442 -9.53 -12.00 22.64
N SER A 443 -8.20 -11.93 22.47
CA SER A 443 -7.51 -12.44 21.28
C SER A 443 -7.70 -13.94 21.04
N ALA A 444 -8.05 -14.72 22.06
CA ALA A 444 -8.32 -16.15 21.92
C ALA A 444 -9.78 -16.47 21.57
N ILE A 445 -10.73 -15.57 21.86
CA ILE A 445 -12.18 -15.79 21.66
C ILE A 445 -12.77 -14.97 20.52
N GLU A 446 -12.04 -14.04 19.93
CA GLU A 446 -12.51 -13.21 18.82
C GLU A 446 -11.33 -12.89 17.89
N GLU A 447 -11.55 -13.06 16.59
CA GLU A 447 -10.61 -12.64 15.55
C GLU A 447 -11.40 -12.19 14.32
N GLN A 448 -11.28 -10.91 13.95
CA GLN A 448 -11.93 -10.32 12.77
C GLN A 448 -13.46 -10.56 12.73
N ASP A 449 -14.14 -10.30 13.85
CA ASP A 449 -15.59 -10.47 14.04
C ASP A 449 -16.09 -11.93 13.96
N CYS A 450 -15.18 -12.90 13.91
CA CYS A 450 -15.51 -14.31 14.06
C CYS A 450 -15.56 -14.71 15.55
N VAL A 451 -16.64 -15.40 15.94
CA VAL A 451 -16.78 -15.96 17.29
C VAL A 451 -16.48 -17.46 17.29
N PHE A 452 -15.88 -17.94 18.36
CA PHE A 452 -15.44 -19.33 18.50
C PHE A 452 -16.23 -20.06 19.60
N ASP A 453 -16.08 -21.38 19.67
CA ASP A 453 -16.64 -22.18 20.77
C ASP A 453 -16.21 -21.64 22.14
N ALA A 454 -14.94 -21.25 22.25
CA ALA A 454 -14.35 -20.63 23.43
C ALA A 454 -15.07 -19.35 23.88
N THR A 455 -15.62 -18.55 22.96
CA THR A 455 -16.37 -17.33 23.26
C THR A 455 -17.57 -17.63 24.17
N TYR A 456 -18.35 -18.63 23.81
CA TYR A 456 -19.50 -19.07 24.60
C TYR A 456 -19.09 -19.72 25.92
N ASP A 457 -18.02 -20.54 25.90
CA ASP A 457 -17.50 -21.18 27.11
C ASP A 457 -17.01 -20.16 28.15
N VAL A 458 -16.29 -19.13 27.73
CA VAL A 458 -15.87 -18.02 28.59
C VAL A 458 -17.09 -17.27 29.13
N ALA A 459 -18.04 -16.88 28.27
CA ALA A 459 -19.24 -16.16 28.69
C ALA A 459 -20.06 -16.96 29.73
N LEU A 460 -20.33 -18.24 29.45
CA LEU A 460 -21.04 -19.13 30.37
C LEU A 460 -20.32 -19.27 31.71
N THR A 461 -18.99 -19.36 31.69
CA THR A 461 -18.18 -19.43 32.91
C THR A 461 -18.32 -18.17 33.74
N LEU A 462 -18.22 -17.00 33.10
CA LEU A 462 -18.31 -15.71 33.78
C LEU A 462 -19.71 -15.49 34.37
N THR A 463 -20.77 -15.86 33.64
CA THR A 463 -22.15 -15.81 34.14
C THR A 463 -22.30 -16.65 35.41
N ARG A 464 -21.80 -17.90 35.41
CA ARG A 464 -21.87 -18.80 36.58
C ARG A 464 -21.00 -18.35 37.76
N LEU A 465 -19.89 -17.68 37.50
CA LEU A 465 -18.99 -17.20 38.56
C LEU A 465 -19.50 -15.90 39.22
N ALA A 466 -20.11 -15.00 38.45
CA ALA A 466 -20.46 -13.64 38.88
C ALA A 466 -21.20 -13.55 40.23
N PRO A 467 -22.17 -14.42 40.56
CA PRO A 467 -22.89 -14.35 41.85
C PRO A 467 -21.97 -14.57 43.05
N SER A 468 -20.98 -15.45 42.92
CA SER A 468 -20.04 -15.81 43.99
C SER A 468 -18.92 -14.78 44.19
N LEU A 469 -18.59 -14.01 43.15
CA LEU A 469 -17.55 -12.99 43.19
C LEU A 469 -18.01 -11.76 43.97
N LYS A 470 -17.06 -10.99 44.52
CA LYS A 470 -17.34 -9.75 45.28
C LYS A 470 -16.46 -8.59 44.81
N GLY A 471 -16.95 -7.36 45.00
CA GLY A 471 -16.20 -6.13 44.75
C GLY A 471 -15.58 -6.07 43.34
N LYS A 472 -14.30 -5.69 43.27
CA LYS A 472 -13.55 -5.53 42.00
C LYS A 472 -13.51 -6.79 41.13
N PHE A 473 -13.59 -7.99 41.71
CA PHE A 473 -13.55 -9.24 40.95
C PHE A 473 -14.87 -9.48 40.21
N ARG A 474 -16.01 -9.24 40.88
CA ARG A 474 -17.33 -9.26 40.24
C ARG A 474 -17.38 -8.22 39.13
N GLN A 475 -16.89 -7.00 39.40
CA GLN A 475 -16.87 -5.94 38.41
C GLN A 475 -16.10 -6.33 37.14
N ARG A 476 -14.91 -6.94 37.28
CA ARG A 476 -14.12 -7.41 36.13
C ARG A 476 -14.83 -8.53 35.36
N ALA A 477 -15.37 -9.53 36.07
CA ALA A 477 -16.12 -10.61 35.44
C ALA A 477 -17.34 -10.08 34.66
N MET A 478 -18.10 -9.15 35.25
CA MET A 478 -19.25 -8.52 34.61
C MET A 478 -18.85 -7.69 33.39
N ARG A 479 -17.75 -6.93 33.49
CA ARG A 479 -17.21 -6.17 32.37
C ARG A 479 -16.85 -7.08 31.19
N GLU A 480 -16.11 -8.15 31.48
CA GLU A 480 -15.67 -9.07 30.43
C GLU A 480 -16.84 -9.85 29.83
N LEU A 481 -17.77 -10.31 30.66
CA LEU A 481 -19.01 -10.94 30.21
C LEU A 481 -19.79 -10.01 29.27
N ALA A 482 -19.95 -8.74 29.67
CA ALA A 482 -20.69 -7.79 28.87
C ALA A 482 -20.01 -7.53 27.52
N LYS A 483 -18.68 -7.34 27.47
CA LYS A 483 -17.94 -7.22 26.19
C LYS A 483 -18.22 -8.40 25.26
N ILE A 484 -18.18 -9.63 25.78
CA ILE A 484 -18.39 -10.84 24.97
C ILE A 484 -19.83 -10.91 24.46
N VAL A 485 -20.80 -10.68 25.34
CA VAL A 485 -22.23 -10.78 25.01
C VAL A 485 -22.67 -9.69 24.02
N CYS A 486 -21.95 -8.56 23.97
CA CYS A 486 -22.19 -7.48 23.00
C CYS A 486 -21.64 -7.78 21.59
N LEU A 487 -20.95 -8.91 21.36
CA LEU A 487 -20.42 -9.23 20.03
C LEU A 487 -21.56 -9.43 19.01
N PRO A 488 -21.61 -8.67 17.90
CA PRO A 488 -22.72 -8.73 16.95
C PRO A 488 -22.95 -10.13 16.35
N ALA A 489 -21.87 -10.87 16.09
CA ALA A 489 -21.91 -12.20 15.50
C ALA A 489 -22.33 -13.32 16.49
N LEU A 490 -22.41 -13.03 17.79
CA LEU A 490 -22.65 -14.03 18.83
C LEU A 490 -24.00 -14.76 18.72
N PRO A 491 -25.13 -14.13 18.34
CA PRO A 491 -26.39 -14.85 18.17
C PRO A 491 -26.40 -15.77 16.94
N ASP A 492 -25.69 -15.39 15.88
CA ASP A 492 -25.88 -15.98 14.55
C ASP A 492 -24.94 -17.15 14.26
N GLN A 493 -23.71 -17.15 14.81
CA GLN A 493 -22.72 -18.18 14.45
C GLN A 493 -22.96 -19.54 15.10
N LEU A 494 -23.30 -19.60 16.39
CA LEU A 494 -23.63 -20.86 17.09
C LEU A 494 -24.94 -20.73 17.89
N PRO A 495 -26.11 -20.71 17.23
CA PRO A 495 -27.40 -20.38 17.86
C PRO A 495 -27.74 -21.21 19.10
N LYS A 496 -27.49 -22.53 19.07
CA LYS A 496 -27.76 -23.42 20.23
C LYS A 496 -26.91 -23.08 21.46
N ARG A 497 -25.67 -22.64 21.24
CA ARG A 497 -24.78 -22.21 22.32
C ARG A 497 -25.20 -20.85 22.85
N TYR A 498 -25.65 -19.96 21.96
CA TYR A 498 -26.24 -18.69 22.34
C TYR A 498 -27.52 -18.86 23.18
N GLU A 499 -28.45 -19.74 22.78
CA GLU A 499 -29.65 -20.07 23.56
C GLU A 499 -29.31 -20.54 24.98
N SER A 500 -28.27 -21.38 25.12
CA SER A 500 -27.80 -21.85 26.43
C SER A 500 -27.23 -20.70 27.27
N LEU A 501 -26.47 -19.80 26.65
CA LEU A 501 -25.94 -18.60 27.31
C LEU A 501 -27.07 -17.66 27.75
N GLU A 502 -28.07 -17.45 26.89
CA GLU A 502 -29.25 -16.63 27.19
C GLU A 502 -30.01 -17.19 28.40
N GLN A 503 -30.23 -18.52 28.45
CA GLN A 503 -30.90 -19.17 29.57
C GLN A 503 -30.16 -18.95 30.90
N GLU A 504 -28.83 -19.07 30.90
CA GLU A 504 -28.00 -18.85 32.09
C GLU A 504 -27.98 -17.37 32.50
N LEU A 505 -27.90 -16.45 31.54
CA LEU A 505 -28.00 -15.01 31.81
C LEU A 505 -29.37 -14.65 32.41
N ARG A 506 -30.47 -15.26 31.93
CA ARG A 506 -31.82 -15.08 32.50
C ARG A 506 -31.93 -15.60 33.93
N ALA A 507 -31.26 -16.70 34.26
CA ALA A 507 -31.22 -17.21 35.63
C ALA A 507 -30.58 -16.18 36.60
N GLU A 508 -29.69 -15.34 36.10
CA GLU A 508 -28.99 -14.30 36.87
C GLU A 508 -29.59 -12.89 36.68
N LEU A 509 -30.82 -12.77 36.17
CA LEU A 509 -31.43 -11.48 35.85
C LEU A 509 -31.44 -10.51 37.04
N ALA A 510 -31.80 -10.98 38.23
CA ALA A 510 -31.82 -10.14 39.43
C ALA A 510 -30.44 -9.54 39.77
N LEU A 511 -29.36 -10.28 39.53
CA LEU A 511 -28.00 -9.81 39.71
C LEU A 511 -27.64 -8.77 38.64
N LEU A 512 -27.94 -9.05 37.37
CA LEU A 512 -27.70 -8.14 36.24
C LEU A 512 -28.42 -6.81 36.44
N GLU A 513 -29.69 -6.85 36.81
CA GLU A 513 -30.49 -5.66 37.05
C GLU A 513 -29.97 -4.85 38.24
N SER A 514 -29.69 -5.52 39.37
CA SER A 514 -29.12 -4.86 40.56
C SER A 514 -27.80 -4.19 40.24
N TYR A 515 -26.96 -4.85 39.43
CA TYR A 515 -25.67 -4.32 39.01
C TYR A 515 -25.82 -3.09 38.12
N ALA A 516 -26.69 -3.14 37.11
CA ALA A 516 -26.99 -2.01 36.22
C ALA A 516 -27.60 -0.80 36.95
N ARG A 517 -28.43 -1.02 37.98
CA ARG A 517 -28.99 0.06 38.81
C ARG A 517 -27.95 0.73 39.73
N SER A 518 -27.06 -0.07 40.31
CA SER A 518 -26.17 0.38 41.39
C SER A 518 -24.85 1.01 40.93
N HIS A 519 -24.51 0.91 39.63
CA HIS A 519 -23.21 1.34 39.13
C HIS A 519 -23.35 2.27 37.94
N ASP A 520 -23.03 3.55 38.15
CA ASP A 520 -22.83 4.52 37.08
C ASP A 520 -21.45 4.37 36.38
N SER A 521 -20.88 3.17 36.46
CA SER A 521 -19.57 2.84 35.90
C SER A 521 -19.68 2.32 34.47
N ALA A 522 -18.57 2.28 33.72
CA ALA A 522 -18.51 1.64 32.40
C ALA A 522 -19.12 0.22 32.41
N SER A 523 -18.82 -0.59 33.43
CA SER A 523 -19.35 -1.95 33.53
C SER A 523 -20.86 -2.01 33.81
N GLY A 524 -21.42 -1.04 34.53
CA GLY A 524 -22.86 -0.96 34.75
C GLY A 524 -23.60 -0.62 33.45
N ARG A 525 -23.01 0.29 32.67
CA ARG A 525 -23.48 0.67 31.33
C ARG A 525 -23.44 -0.51 30.35
N GLU A 526 -22.36 -1.27 30.31
CA GLU A 526 -22.26 -2.47 29.46
C GLU A 526 -23.31 -3.55 29.84
N VAL A 527 -23.65 -3.70 31.13
CA VAL A 527 -24.70 -4.64 31.58
C VAL A 527 -26.10 -4.21 31.13
N LEU A 528 -26.37 -2.91 30.91
CA LEU A 528 -27.64 -2.48 30.30
C LEU A 528 -27.84 -3.10 28.91
N HIS A 529 -26.76 -3.31 28.16
CA HIS A 529 -26.86 -3.98 26.86
C HIS A 529 -27.17 -5.46 27.00
N VAL A 530 -26.56 -6.15 27.96
CA VAL A 530 -26.92 -7.54 28.28
C VAL A 530 -28.42 -7.64 28.57
N LEU A 531 -28.96 -6.73 29.39
CA LEU A 531 -30.40 -6.66 29.65
C LEU A 531 -31.22 -6.41 28.37
N SER A 532 -30.74 -5.57 27.45
CA SER A 532 -31.40 -5.34 26.18
C SER A 532 -31.47 -6.60 25.30
N LEU A 533 -30.40 -7.40 25.25
CA LEU A 533 -30.34 -8.65 24.52
C LEU A 533 -31.28 -9.71 25.11
N LEU A 534 -31.47 -9.69 26.43
CA LEU A 534 -32.48 -10.50 27.10
C LEU A 534 -33.92 -9.98 26.94
N ASN A 535 -34.11 -8.87 26.22
CA ASN A 535 -35.38 -8.17 26.07
C ASN A 535 -36.00 -7.73 27.41
N GLU A 536 -35.15 -7.24 28.33
CA GLU A 536 -35.52 -6.79 29.68
C GLU A 536 -35.45 -5.25 29.80
N PRO A 537 -36.54 -4.52 29.47
CA PRO A 537 -36.51 -3.07 29.33
C PRO A 537 -36.67 -2.30 30.66
N ALA A 538 -36.85 -2.99 31.79
CA ALA A 538 -37.18 -2.35 33.07
C ALA A 538 -36.09 -1.37 33.52
N VAL A 539 -34.85 -1.84 33.66
CA VAL A 539 -33.73 -1.00 34.12
C VAL A 539 -33.34 0.08 33.09
N PRO A 540 -33.23 -0.20 31.78
CA PRO A 540 -33.00 0.84 30.78
C PRO A 540 -34.07 1.96 30.83
N ARG A 541 -35.35 1.59 31.03
CA ARG A 541 -36.44 2.57 31.17
C ARG A 541 -36.31 3.43 32.42
N GLU A 542 -35.90 2.85 33.54
CA GLU A 542 -35.67 3.58 34.79
C GLU A 542 -34.49 4.56 34.63
N ARG A 543 -33.37 4.07 34.07
CA ARG A 543 -32.10 4.81 34.03
C ARG A 543 -32.07 5.92 32.97
N VAL A 544 -32.81 5.80 31.86
CA VAL A 544 -32.84 6.86 30.83
C VAL A 544 -33.51 8.16 31.30
N VAL A 545 -34.40 8.09 32.30
CA VAL A 545 -35.07 9.26 32.89
C VAL A 545 -34.53 9.65 34.27
N ASP A 546 -33.47 8.97 34.74
CA ASP A 546 -32.88 9.21 36.05
C ASP A 546 -31.94 10.43 35.99
N GLU A 547 -32.40 11.57 36.53
CA GLU A 547 -31.60 12.80 36.59
C GLU A 547 -30.31 12.65 37.41
N GLY A 548 -30.23 11.64 38.29
CA GLY A 548 -29.03 11.30 39.06
C GLY A 548 -28.02 10.41 38.34
N ALA A 549 -28.37 9.84 37.17
CA ALA A 549 -27.44 9.07 36.35
C ALA A 549 -26.48 10.00 35.59
N SER A 550 -25.27 9.54 35.24
CA SER A 550 -24.40 10.26 34.31
C SER A 550 -25.04 10.43 32.93
N VAL A 551 -24.55 11.42 32.19
CA VAL A 551 -24.88 11.68 30.77
C VAL A 551 -24.75 10.40 29.96
N GLU A 552 -23.64 9.70 30.11
CA GLU A 552 -23.38 8.51 29.34
C GLU A 552 -24.25 7.34 29.77
N THR A 553 -24.58 7.18 31.06
CA THR A 553 -25.51 6.12 31.46
C THR A 553 -26.91 6.36 30.91
N ARG A 554 -27.37 7.61 30.83
CA ARG A 554 -28.65 7.93 30.18
C ARG A 554 -28.60 7.61 28.68
N ALA A 555 -27.53 8.01 27.98
CA ALA A 555 -27.34 7.67 26.56
C ALA A 555 -27.33 6.15 26.33
N PHE A 556 -26.56 5.39 27.12
CA PHE A 556 -26.54 3.93 27.08
C PHE A 556 -27.90 3.30 27.36
N SER A 557 -28.62 3.82 28.34
CA SER A 557 -29.96 3.33 28.69
C SER A 557 -30.94 3.55 27.55
N ALA A 558 -30.82 4.68 26.84
CA ALA A 558 -31.60 4.95 25.65
C ALA A 558 -31.31 3.94 24.54
N CYS A 559 -30.02 3.70 24.22
CA CYS A 559 -29.61 2.72 23.22
C CYS A 559 -30.06 1.30 23.58
N ALA A 560 -29.85 0.87 24.82
CA ALA A 560 -30.29 -0.43 25.32
C ALA A 560 -31.81 -0.59 25.22
N LEU A 561 -32.58 0.44 25.58
CA LEU A 561 -34.04 0.41 25.46
C LEU A 561 -34.52 0.30 24.01
N ALA A 562 -33.82 0.96 23.08
CA ALA A 562 -34.11 0.91 21.65
C ALA A 562 -33.69 -0.42 20.99
N ALA A 563 -32.63 -1.06 21.49
CA ALA A 563 -32.03 -2.26 20.93
C ALA A 563 -32.70 -3.58 21.35
N CYS A 564 -33.66 -3.56 22.29
CA CYS A 564 -34.37 -4.76 22.74
C CYS A 564 -35.01 -5.54 21.56
N LYS A 565 -34.40 -6.68 21.22
CA LYS A 565 -34.85 -7.56 20.13
C LYS A 565 -36.17 -8.25 20.54
N GLY A 566 -37.18 -8.23 19.66
CA GLY A 566 -38.46 -8.91 19.91
C GLY A 566 -39.48 -8.09 20.71
N GLN A 567 -39.35 -6.76 20.72
CA GLN A 567 -40.44 -5.91 21.20
C GLN A 567 -41.70 -6.13 20.36
N SER A 568 -42.77 -6.59 21.01
CA SER A 568 -44.12 -6.44 20.47
C SER A 568 -44.37 -4.97 20.12
N LYS A 569 -45.29 -4.69 19.19
CA LYS A 569 -45.66 -3.31 18.83
C LYS A 569 -45.95 -2.46 20.08
N ALA A 570 -46.65 -3.03 21.07
CA ALA A 570 -46.95 -2.36 22.34
C ALA A 570 -45.69 -2.04 23.18
N GLN A 571 -44.70 -2.93 23.21
CA GLN A 571 -43.42 -2.67 23.90
C GLN A 571 -42.61 -1.59 23.18
N ARG A 572 -42.59 -1.61 21.84
CA ARG A 572 -41.94 -0.59 21.00
C ARG A 572 -42.58 0.78 21.20
N ASP A 573 -43.91 0.85 21.16
CA ASP A 573 -44.65 2.10 21.40
C ASP A 573 -44.38 2.64 22.82
N LYS A 574 -44.30 1.76 23.82
CA LYS A 574 -43.95 2.14 25.20
C LYS A 574 -42.50 2.62 25.34
N ALA A 575 -41.56 2.00 24.62
CA ALA A 575 -40.16 2.44 24.58
C ALA A 575 -40.05 3.82 23.91
N ILE A 576 -40.70 4.02 22.75
CA ILE A 576 -40.78 5.32 22.06
C ILE A 576 -41.35 6.39 23.00
N ALA A 577 -42.49 6.13 23.66
CA ALA A 577 -43.10 7.07 24.59
C ALA A 577 -42.19 7.42 25.78
N THR A 578 -41.39 6.45 26.25
CA THR A 578 -40.39 6.69 27.31
C THR A 578 -39.29 7.62 26.80
N LEU A 579 -38.71 7.33 25.63
CA LEU A 579 -37.62 8.10 25.05
C LEU A 579 -38.07 9.52 24.69
N GLU A 580 -39.29 9.70 24.19
CA GLU A 580 -39.87 11.03 23.93
C GLU A 580 -40.08 11.83 25.21
N LYS A 581 -40.56 11.17 26.28
CA LYS A 581 -40.66 11.81 27.58
C LYS A 581 -39.29 12.26 28.07
N ALA A 582 -38.28 11.38 28.00
CA ALA A 582 -36.90 11.71 28.35
C ALA A 582 -36.37 12.88 27.49
N PHE A 583 -36.61 12.86 26.18
CA PHE A 583 -36.21 13.92 25.25
C PHE A 583 -36.80 15.30 25.63
N SER A 584 -38.04 15.32 26.14
CA SER A 584 -38.71 16.56 26.53
C SER A 584 -38.14 17.21 27.80
N THR A 585 -37.48 16.41 28.66
CA THR A 585 -36.94 16.86 29.96
C THR A 585 -35.41 16.90 30.00
N GLU A 586 -34.73 16.26 29.04
CA GLU A 586 -33.28 16.19 28.98
C GLU A 586 -32.66 17.57 28.74
N LYS A 587 -31.67 17.90 29.56
CA LYS A 587 -30.95 19.18 29.52
C LYS A 587 -29.63 19.06 28.78
N ASP A 588 -29.02 17.88 28.78
CA ASP A 588 -27.80 17.62 28.03
C ASP A 588 -28.11 17.52 26.53
N VAL A 589 -27.48 18.39 25.75
CA VAL A 589 -27.79 18.56 24.32
C VAL A 589 -27.38 17.33 23.50
N GLY A 590 -26.28 16.67 23.88
CA GLY A 590 -25.79 15.44 23.25
C GLY A 590 -26.73 14.27 23.51
N VAL A 591 -27.07 13.99 24.78
CA VAL A 591 -28.04 12.92 25.14
C VAL A 591 -29.38 13.14 24.47
N ARG A 592 -29.84 14.40 24.44
CA ARG A 592 -31.09 14.76 23.77
C ARG A 592 -31.03 14.48 22.27
N GLY A 593 -29.89 14.66 21.64
CA GLY A 593 -29.63 14.24 20.27
C GLY A 593 -29.70 12.72 20.09
N VAL A 594 -29.04 11.94 20.96
CA VAL A 594 -29.10 10.46 20.96
C VAL A 594 -30.54 9.97 21.06
N LEU A 595 -31.31 10.51 22.00
CA LEU A 595 -32.74 10.20 22.18
C LEU A 595 -33.54 10.50 20.91
N GLY A 596 -33.29 11.64 20.27
CA GLY A 596 -33.94 12.03 19.03
C GLY A 596 -33.66 11.05 17.88
N VAL A 597 -32.40 10.69 17.67
CA VAL A 597 -31.98 9.74 16.63
C VAL A 597 -32.67 8.40 16.86
N LEU A 598 -32.63 7.86 18.09
CA LEU A 598 -33.23 6.57 18.40
C LEU A 598 -34.76 6.58 18.23
N VAL A 599 -35.46 7.62 18.67
CA VAL A 599 -36.92 7.75 18.47
C VAL A 599 -37.27 7.77 16.99
N ALA A 600 -36.53 8.55 16.19
CA ALA A 600 -36.76 8.64 14.75
C ALA A 600 -36.52 7.29 14.05
N MET A 601 -35.42 6.61 14.37
CA MET A 601 -35.10 5.27 13.85
C MET A 601 -36.14 4.22 14.27
N MET A 602 -36.59 4.26 15.52
CA MET A 602 -37.63 3.37 16.03
C MET A 602 -39.01 3.66 15.43
N ARG A 603 -39.28 4.86 14.91
CA ARG A 603 -40.54 5.14 14.19
C ARG A 603 -40.48 4.77 12.72
N GLY A 604 -39.29 4.85 12.12
CA GLY A 604 -39.10 4.72 10.69
C GLY A 604 -39.75 5.88 9.92
N GLU A 605 -39.65 5.86 8.59
CA GLU A 605 -40.06 7.00 7.78
C GLU A 605 -41.58 7.26 7.78
N ALA A 606 -42.38 6.21 7.85
CA ALA A 606 -43.84 6.26 7.81
C ALA A 606 -44.50 6.51 9.19
N GLY A 607 -43.73 6.63 10.27
CA GLY A 607 -44.25 6.84 11.62
C GLY A 607 -44.68 8.29 11.90
N PRO A 608 -45.56 8.53 12.90
CA PRO A 608 -45.92 9.88 13.33
C PRO A 608 -44.67 10.65 13.77
N ARG A 609 -44.47 11.86 13.25
CA ARG A 609 -43.25 12.65 13.49
C ARG A 609 -43.37 13.54 14.72
N ASN A 610 -42.23 13.83 15.34
CA ASN A 610 -42.11 14.77 16.45
C ASN A 610 -41.30 15.97 15.97
N GLU A 611 -41.97 17.10 15.74
CA GLU A 611 -41.39 18.30 15.15
C GLU A 611 -40.16 18.82 15.93
N ALA A 612 -40.15 18.70 17.26
CA ALA A 612 -39.03 19.13 18.07
C ALA A 612 -37.79 18.23 17.89
N ILE A 613 -38.00 16.92 17.71
CA ILE A 613 -36.93 15.97 17.40
C ILE A 613 -36.40 16.25 15.99
N ASP A 614 -37.28 16.29 14.99
CA ASP A 614 -36.87 16.50 13.59
C ASP A 614 -36.12 17.84 13.41
N ALA A 615 -36.56 18.90 14.11
CA ALA A 615 -35.87 20.19 14.10
C ALA A 615 -34.46 20.11 14.72
N LEU A 616 -34.28 19.39 15.84
CA LEU A 616 -32.97 19.20 16.46
C LEU A 616 -32.03 18.36 15.57
N LEU A 617 -32.51 17.24 15.04
CA LEU A 617 -31.69 16.36 14.20
C LEU A 617 -31.25 17.07 12.92
N LEU A 618 -32.15 17.86 12.33
CA LEU A 618 -31.80 18.70 11.19
C LEU A 618 -30.70 19.71 11.51
N GLN A 619 -30.70 20.30 12.71
CA GLN A 619 -29.63 21.20 13.14
C GLN A 619 -28.27 20.49 13.16
N TYR A 620 -28.18 19.24 13.62
CA TYR A 620 -26.93 18.47 13.59
C TYR A 620 -26.44 18.14 12.17
N VAL A 621 -27.36 17.93 11.21
CA VAL A 621 -26.99 17.70 9.80
C VAL A 621 -26.47 18.97 9.14
N VAL A 622 -27.11 20.12 9.39
CA VAL A 622 -26.79 21.38 8.70
C VAL A 622 -25.76 22.25 9.42
N GLN A 623 -25.49 21.99 10.71
CA GLN A 623 -24.53 22.73 11.53
C GLN A 623 -23.46 21.78 12.09
N PRO A 624 -22.40 21.50 11.33
CA PRO A 624 -21.37 20.53 11.70
C PRO A 624 -20.67 20.86 13.01
N ALA A 625 -20.55 22.15 13.36
CA ALA A 625 -20.00 22.59 14.64
C ALA A 625 -20.73 22.00 15.86
N ARG A 626 -21.98 21.58 15.70
CA ARG A 626 -22.78 20.94 16.74
C ARG A 626 -22.65 19.42 16.75
N GLN A 627 -22.07 18.80 15.73
CA GLN A 627 -21.87 17.35 15.69
C GLN A 627 -20.95 16.88 16.81
N ALA A 628 -20.01 17.71 17.26
CA ALA A 628 -19.18 17.40 18.44
C ALA A 628 -20.02 17.14 19.71
N GLU A 629 -21.09 17.92 19.93
CA GLU A 629 -22.01 17.75 21.07
C GLU A 629 -22.67 16.36 21.03
N LEU A 630 -23.03 15.89 19.84
CA LEU A 630 -23.65 14.60 19.62
C LEU A 630 -22.61 13.46 19.67
N HIS A 631 -21.43 13.69 19.11
CA HIS A 631 -20.34 12.73 19.07
C HIS A 631 -19.87 12.36 20.48
N ASP A 632 -19.70 13.32 21.40
CA ASP A 632 -19.28 13.03 22.77
C ASP A 632 -20.30 12.14 23.53
N ALA A 633 -21.59 12.32 23.26
CA ALA A 633 -22.65 11.48 23.83
C ALA A 633 -22.79 10.13 23.10
N TRP A 634 -22.38 10.04 21.84
CA TRP A 634 -22.50 8.86 20.99
C TRP A 634 -21.28 7.94 21.02
N GLU A 635 -20.06 8.48 21.12
CA GLU A 635 -18.80 7.73 21.16
C GLU A 635 -18.83 6.60 22.21
N PRO A 636 -19.36 6.82 23.43
CA PRO A 636 -19.47 5.74 24.41
C PRO A 636 -20.40 4.60 23.95
N VAL A 637 -21.38 4.88 23.10
CA VAL A 637 -22.40 3.92 22.62
C VAL A 637 -22.17 3.42 21.19
N ILE A 638 -21.20 3.93 20.43
CA ILE A 638 -20.97 3.53 19.03
C ILE A 638 -20.72 2.02 18.89
N ARG A 639 -19.96 1.45 19.85
CA ARG A 639 -19.69 0.01 19.95
C ARG A 639 -20.95 -0.83 20.16
N PHE A 640 -22.05 -0.21 20.59
CA PHE A 640 -23.33 -0.87 20.85
C PHE A 640 -24.27 -0.90 19.65
N LEU A 641 -24.14 0.05 18.73
CA LEU A 641 -25.04 0.20 17.58
C LEU A 641 -24.42 -0.29 16.27
N GLY A 642 -23.09 -0.40 16.21
CA GLY A 642 -22.36 -0.91 15.03
C GLY A 642 -22.30 0.07 13.86
N ASP A 643 -22.92 1.24 14.00
CA ASP A 643 -22.95 2.32 13.00
C ASP A 643 -22.41 3.61 13.62
N ASP A 644 -21.70 4.40 12.81
CA ASP A 644 -21.33 5.76 13.20
C ASP A 644 -22.55 6.68 13.34
N ILE A 645 -22.35 7.77 14.08
CA ILE A 645 -23.44 8.69 14.41
C ILE A 645 -23.94 9.41 13.17
N GLU A 646 -23.08 9.72 12.23
CA GLU A 646 -23.40 10.45 11.01
C GLU A 646 -24.36 9.65 10.13
N SER A 647 -24.10 8.36 9.95
CA SER A 647 -24.93 7.39 9.24
C SER A 647 -26.29 7.20 9.93
N MET A 648 -26.31 7.10 11.26
CA MET A 648 -27.56 6.98 12.02
C MET A 648 -28.37 8.29 11.98
N LEU A 649 -27.72 9.43 12.17
CA LEU A 649 -28.31 10.76 12.11
C LEU A 649 -28.92 11.03 10.73
N PHE A 650 -28.20 10.68 9.67
CA PHE A 650 -28.69 10.79 8.30
C PHE A 650 -29.98 9.99 8.09
N ARG A 651 -30.00 8.72 8.51
CA ARG A 651 -31.21 7.87 8.42
C ARG A 651 -32.36 8.38 9.29
N ALA A 652 -32.06 9.04 10.41
CA ALA A 652 -33.06 9.57 11.33
C ALA A 652 -33.78 10.83 10.81
N VAL A 653 -33.09 11.73 10.10
CA VAL A 653 -33.70 12.94 9.53
C VAL A 653 -34.60 12.57 8.34
N PRO A 654 -35.87 13.01 8.27
CA PRO A 654 -36.75 12.70 7.14
C PRO A 654 -36.16 13.12 5.78
N GLU A 655 -36.27 12.27 4.77
CA GLU A 655 -35.73 12.51 3.42
C GLU A 655 -36.11 13.89 2.86
N LYS A 656 -37.38 14.28 2.99
CA LYS A 656 -37.88 15.59 2.56
C LYS A 656 -37.06 16.74 3.16
N ARG A 657 -36.78 16.68 4.47
CA ARG A 657 -35.98 17.70 5.16
C ARG A 657 -34.51 17.63 4.77
N ARG A 658 -33.97 16.43 4.52
CA ARG A 658 -32.60 16.28 4.00
C ARG A 658 -32.47 16.99 2.65
N ARG A 659 -33.39 16.74 1.72
CA ARG A 659 -33.41 17.40 0.40
C ARG A 659 -33.57 18.93 0.50
N GLU A 660 -34.43 19.42 1.38
CA GLU A 660 -34.62 20.87 1.60
C GLU A 660 -33.36 21.57 2.10
N HIS A 661 -32.44 20.84 2.74
CA HIS A 661 -31.26 21.42 3.40
C HIS A 661 -29.91 20.89 2.88
N ILE A 662 -29.90 19.99 1.89
CA ILE A 662 -28.68 19.36 1.37
C ILE A 662 -27.70 20.37 0.77
N GLU A 663 -28.22 21.50 0.28
CA GLU A 663 -27.39 22.60 -0.23
C GLU A 663 -26.41 23.13 0.83
N SER A 664 -26.84 23.19 2.09
CA SER A 664 -25.98 23.64 3.20
C SER A 664 -24.86 22.64 3.51
N VAL A 665 -25.11 21.34 3.28
CA VAL A 665 -24.09 20.29 3.43
C VAL A 665 -23.05 20.42 2.31
N ILE A 666 -23.51 20.61 1.06
CA ILE A 666 -22.66 20.84 -0.11
C ILE A 666 -21.75 22.05 0.10
N ASP A 667 -22.29 23.16 0.61
CA ASP A 667 -21.53 24.39 0.86
C ASP A 667 -20.47 24.24 1.97
N GLY A 668 -20.70 23.34 2.93
CA GLY A 668 -19.78 23.04 4.02
C GLY A 668 -18.67 22.04 3.65
N LEU A 669 -18.88 21.19 2.64
CA LEU A 669 -18.06 20.02 2.33
C LEU A 669 -16.55 20.33 2.26
N THR A 670 -16.16 21.38 1.54
CA THR A 670 -14.74 21.72 1.30
C THR A 670 -14.02 22.31 2.53
N ARG A 671 -14.75 22.65 3.59
CA ARG A 671 -14.22 23.22 4.84
C ARG A 671 -14.02 22.18 5.94
N ARG A 672 -14.51 20.96 5.71
CA ARG A 672 -14.44 19.84 6.66
C ARG A 672 -13.13 19.06 6.54
N ASN A 673 -12.82 18.28 7.57
CA ASN A 673 -11.66 17.38 7.51
C ASN A 673 -11.96 16.16 6.63
N SER A 674 -10.94 15.36 6.31
CA SER A 674 -11.08 14.25 5.35
C SER A 674 -12.05 13.15 5.79
N LEU A 675 -12.18 12.89 7.10
CA LEU A 675 -13.09 11.87 7.63
C LEU A 675 -14.54 12.36 7.54
N GLU A 676 -14.79 13.60 7.94
CA GLU A 676 -16.10 14.25 7.82
C GLU A 676 -16.54 14.38 6.35
N GLN A 677 -15.60 14.62 5.43
CA GLN A 677 -15.87 14.68 3.99
C GLN A 677 -16.41 13.36 3.45
N VAL A 678 -15.87 12.21 3.90
CA VAL A 678 -16.36 10.89 3.50
C VAL A 678 -17.85 10.72 3.85
N ASN A 679 -18.24 11.10 5.07
CA ASN A 679 -19.62 11.00 5.52
C ASN A 679 -20.55 11.96 4.75
N ASP A 680 -20.13 13.22 4.56
CA ASP A 680 -20.91 14.18 3.78
C ASP A 680 -21.10 13.74 2.33
N LEU A 681 -20.09 13.11 1.71
CA LEU A 681 -20.20 12.60 0.35
C LEU A 681 -21.26 11.49 0.27
N ASP A 682 -21.25 10.53 1.20
CA ASP A 682 -22.28 9.49 1.27
C ASP A 682 -23.68 10.09 1.43
N ILE A 683 -23.83 11.09 2.31
CA ILE A 683 -25.09 11.84 2.51
C ILE A 683 -25.55 12.53 1.22
N ILE A 684 -24.64 13.25 0.55
CA ILE A 684 -24.91 13.96 -0.71
C ILE A 684 -25.29 12.96 -1.80
N PHE A 685 -24.56 11.85 -1.92
CA PHE A 685 -24.78 10.83 -2.93
C PHE A 685 -26.10 10.10 -2.73
N LYS A 686 -26.41 9.66 -1.50
CA LYS A 686 -27.71 9.05 -1.18
C LYS A 686 -28.89 9.99 -1.36
N THR A 687 -28.71 11.29 -1.10
CA THR A 687 -29.81 12.26 -1.19
C THR A 687 -30.08 12.71 -2.63
N LEU A 688 -29.04 12.83 -3.46
CA LEU A 688 -29.15 13.41 -4.80
C LEU A 688 -28.94 12.40 -5.94
N PHE A 689 -28.33 11.24 -5.71
CA PHE A 689 -27.86 10.37 -6.80
C PHE A 689 -28.30 8.90 -6.71
N ASP A 690 -28.98 8.49 -5.62
CA ASP A 690 -29.53 7.13 -5.44
C ASP A 690 -30.84 6.85 -6.19
N GLU A 691 -31.50 7.89 -6.71
CA GLU A 691 -32.65 7.70 -7.58
C GLU A 691 -32.18 7.17 -8.93
N GLY A 692 -32.60 5.96 -9.29
CA GLY A 692 -32.37 5.33 -10.61
C GLY A 692 -33.04 6.07 -11.78
N GLU A 693 -33.29 7.37 -11.64
CA GLU A 693 -33.84 8.20 -12.70
C GLU A 693 -32.75 8.64 -13.68
N ASP A 694 -33.04 8.37 -14.95
CA ASP A 694 -32.24 8.75 -16.12
C ASP A 694 -32.42 10.25 -16.47
N THR A 695 -32.61 11.11 -15.47
CA THR A 695 -33.10 12.48 -15.63
C THR A 695 -32.01 13.54 -15.45
N LYS A 696 -32.17 14.63 -16.21
CA LYS A 696 -31.23 15.75 -16.34
C LYS A 696 -30.77 16.25 -14.97
N LEU A 697 -29.44 16.36 -14.77
CA LEU A 697 -28.85 16.95 -13.57
C LEU A 697 -29.39 18.35 -13.28
N SER A 698 -30.07 18.52 -12.15
CA SER A 698 -30.54 19.83 -11.66
C SER A 698 -29.35 20.74 -11.28
N PRO A 699 -29.54 22.06 -11.12
CA PRO A 699 -28.49 22.97 -10.65
C PRO A 699 -27.84 22.49 -9.35
N LEU A 700 -28.61 21.90 -8.44
CA LEU A 700 -28.13 21.39 -7.16
C LEU A 700 -27.22 20.15 -7.34
N HIS A 701 -27.55 19.24 -8.26
CA HIS A 701 -26.66 18.11 -8.60
C HIS A 701 -25.33 18.60 -9.16
N ARG A 702 -25.36 19.60 -10.04
CA ARG A 702 -24.14 20.17 -10.64
C ARG A 702 -23.29 20.85 -9.57
N LYS A 703 -23.92 21.60 -8.67
CA LYS A 703 -23.24 22.21 -7.51
C LYS A 703 -22.56 21.15 -6.64
N ALA A 704 -23.25 20.04 -6.34
CA ALA A 704 -22.69 18.92 -5.59
C ALA A 704 -21.46 18.32 -6.29
N LEU A 705 -21.56 17.98 -7.59
CA LEU A 705 -20.46 17.40 -8.35
C LEU A 705 -19.22 18.31 -8.40
N HIS A 706 -19.40 19.62 -8.50
CA HIS A 706 -18.29 20.57 -8.42
C HIS A 706 -17.64 20.58 -7.04
N ALA A 707 -18.42 20.64 -5.96
CA ALA A 707 -17.90 20.61 -4.60
C ALA A 707 -17.14 19.30 -4.30
N VAL A 708 -17.65 18.17 -4.79
CA VAL A 708 -17.00 16.86 -4.69
C VAL A 708 -15.67 16.85 -5.44
N ALA A 709 -15.65 17.37 -6.67
CA ALA A 709 -14.44 17.44 -7.48
C ALA A 709 -13.35 18.31 -6.81
N ASP A 710 -13.75 19.39 -6.13
CA ASP A 710 -12.84 20.24 -5.36
C ASP A 710 -12.26 19.50 -4.14
N VAL A 711 -13.00 18.59 -3.51
CA VAL A 711 -12.50 17.72 -2.44
C VAL A 711 -11.47 16.72 -2.98
N VAL A 712 -11.77 16.09 -4.12
CA VAL A 712 -10.86 15.13 -4.76
C VAL A 712 -9.53 15.78 -5.14
N ASP A 713 -9.56 17.00 -5.70
CA ASP A 713 -8.32 17.73 -6.05
C ASP A 713 -7.49 18.11 -4.82
N LYS A 714 -8.13 18.49 -3.72
CA LYS A 714 -7.44 18.86 -2.48
C LYS A 714 -6.82 17.65 -1.78
N ASN A 715 -7.36 16.47 -1.96
CA ASN A 715 -6.97 15.25 -1.26
C ASN A 715 -6.56 14.16 -2.25
N VAL A 716 -5.31 14.18 -2.72
CA VAL A 716 -4.78 13.18 -3.68
C VAL A 716 -4.91 11.73 -3.17
N GLY A 717 -4.93 11.52 -1.85
CA GLY A 717 -5.16 10.21 -1.21
C GLY A 717 -6.63 9.78 -1.08
N PHE A 718 -7.58 10.65 -1.41
CA PHE A 718 -9.02 10.36 -1.36
C PHE A 718 -9.45 9.29 -2.38
N VAL A 719 -8.64 9.07 -3.42
CA VAL A 719 -8.82 8.00 -4.42
C VAL A 719 -8.87 6.60 -3.77
N ASN A 720 -8.28 6.43 -2.59
CA ASN A 720 -8.37 5.18 -1.82
C ASN A 720 -9.77 4.92 -1.23
N GLN A 721 -10.70 5.88 -1.33
CA GLN A 721 -12.11 5.77 -0.94
C GLN A 721 -13.04 5.61 -2.16
N GLY A 722 -12.51 5.07 -3.26
CA GLY A 722 -13.24 4.94 -4.52
C GLY A 722 -14.57 4.18 -4.42
N GLU A 723 -14.70 3.29 -3.44
CA GLU A 723 -15.92 2.51 -3.17
C GLU A 723 -17.15 3.40 -2.93
N ILE A 724 -16.99 4.55 -2.27
CA ILE A 724 -18.08 5.50 -2.02
C ILE A 724 -18.67 5.99 -3.34
N PHE A 725 -17.81 6.34 -4.31
CA PHE A 725 -18.26 6.81 -5.62
C PHE A 725 -18.91 5.69 -6.44
N GLN A 726 -18.32 4.49 -6.38
CA GLN A 726 -18.79 3.31 -7.12
C GLN A 726 -20.20 2.89 -6.69
N ASN A 727 -20.50 2.92 -5.39
CA ASN A 727 -21.82 2.57 -4.85
C ASN A 727 -22.96 3.40 -5.45
N HIS A 728 -22.66 4.63 -5.89
CA HIS A 728 -23.64 5.55 -6.49
C HIS A 728 -23.45 5.76 -8.00
N GLY A 729 -22.57 4.97 -8.63
CA GLY A 729 -22.29 5.05 -10.06
C GLY A 729 -21.69 6.40 -10.49
N LEU A 730 -20.87 7.01 -9.63
CA LEU A 730 -20.16 8.27 -9.91
C LEU A 730 -18.68 8.00 -10.18
N PRO A 731 -18.01 8.82 -11.03
CA PRO A 731 -16.57 8.75 -11.17
C PRO A 731 -15.88 9.32 -9.93
N TRP A 732 -14.75 8.77 -9.52
CA TRP A 732 -13.90 9.29 -8.43
C TRP A 732 -12.83 10.27 -8.90
N ASP A 733 -12.77 10.55 -10.21
CA ASP A 733 -11.82 11.46 -10.83
C ASP A 733 -12.43 12.87 -10.90
N SER A 734 -11.67 13.88 -10.48
CA SER A 734 -12.15 15.25 -10.37
C SER A 734 -12.47 15.88 -11.74
N PHE A 735 -11.76 15.48 -12.80
CA PHE A 735 -12.05 15.91 -14.17
C PHE A 735 -13.35 15.26 -14.67
N ALA A 736 -13.51 13.95 -14.48
CA ALA A 736 -14.70 13.21 -14.86
C ALA A 736 -15.96 13.70 -14.11
N LEU A 737 -15.84 14.07 -12.83
CA LEU A 737 -16.93 14.68 -12.06
C LEU A 737 -17.37 16.03 -12.64
N ARG A 738 -16.42 16.87 -13.05
CA ARG A 738 -16.72 18.17 -13.68
C ARG A 738 -17.31 18.02 -15.07
N GLU A 739 -16.81 17.07 -15.86
CA GLU A 739 -17.42 16.74 -17.15
C GLU A 739 -18.83 16.19 -16.99
N LEU A 740 -19.07 15.35 -15.97
CA LEU A 740 -20.41 14.87 -15.61
C LEU A 740 -21.32 16.04 -15.23
N ALA A 741 -20.84 17.00 -14.43
CA ALA A 741 -21.59 18.20 -14.04
C ALA A 741 -21.94 19.09 -15.24
N LYS A 742 -21.06 19.16 -16.24
CA LYS A 742 -21.24 19.96 -17.45
C LYS A 742 -22.20 19.30 -18.44
N ASN A 743 -21.94 18.03 -18.75
CA ASN A 743 -22.54 17.33 -19.88
C ASN A 743 -23.73 16.43 -19.49
N GLY A 744 -23.91 16.13 -18.20
CA GLY A 744 -24.89 15.15 -17.72
C GLY A 744 -24.39 13.71 -17.83
N ARG A 745 -25.16 12.74 -17.28
CA ARG A 745 -24.84 11.31 -17.43
C ARG A 745 -24.89 10.94 -18.93
N PRO A 746 -23.87 10.27 -19.50
CA PRO A 746 -24.01 9.70 -20.83
C PRO A 746 -25.17 8.71 -20.80
N ALA A 747 -26.06 8.76 -21.81
CA ALA A 747 -27.19 7.85 -21.89
C ALA A 747 -26.68 6.41 -21.76
N ARG A 748 -27.16 5.67 -20.75
CA ARG A 748 -26.85 4.24 -20.65
C ARG A 748 -27.30 3.60 -21.97
N ALA A 749 -26.38 2.94 -22.67
CA ALA A 749 -26.78 2.03 -23.73
C ALA A 749 -27.74 1.02 -23.09
N ARG A 750 -28.98 0.97 -23.59
CA ARG A 750 -29.93 -0.06 -23.17
C ARG A 750 -29.43 -1.38 -23.74
N ASP A 751 -28.78 -2.17 -22.90
CA ASP A 751 -28.60 -3.61 -23.13
C ASP A 751 -29.86 -4.36 -22.72
#